data_AF-A0A847VGT2-F1
#
_entry.id   AF-A0A847VGT2-F1
#
_cell.length_a   1.000
_cell.length_b   1.000
_cell.length_c   1.000
_cell.angle_alpha   90.00
_cell.angle_beta   90.00
_cell.angle_gamma   90.00
#
_symmetry.space_group_name_H-M   'P 1'
#
loop_
_entity.id
_entity.type
_entity.pdbx_description
1 polymer ?
#
loop_
_entity_poly.entity_id
_entity_poly.type
_entity_poly.pdbx_seq_one_letter_code
_entity_poly.pdbx_strand_id
1 'polypeptide(L)'
;TVPARRAVGAGFTPSLAALAAAALLGACTTPPVTAPDATAPAAARSGAQPAATPSARPLADAARPASAAASGATAARPPAPGTPPPFAEVTRDARSTAGYLTLWTRDEKTWIEIPAERLEQPMFLGASLASGLGVGFLLPGLMPSDQIVVLRRVGNLIQLVARNQHARAPAGTPLARAVAESYSDSLLAAAPLAAAPHPQRKSLLVDAMALLGGDLAGLQTPIESMFRMPYGLDRGNSSIERTRTGSDGTALTLRLHFAVPKLPAPPALAPGAPPPNPAALPNPPRMVPDARSFFLGLAYTFAPLPASPMPARLADQRVGYFTDAFVDFGNEFAGDRRAHYINRWRLEKKDPAAEVSEPKVPIRVVMDRNIPEKWRATVREGILEWNKAFERAGWRNALAVEQQPEDADWTSLEGAHLLAVRWFAMEGPGAMAVGLSQSDPRSGEILRGAAIIPENWMRFDRLDLADTEPRLAGAAALDARMCSYASDALEQAGFGFELMTLRGAFDPNGPEAERYVRNGLKAVVVHEVGHALGLRHNFKASSGISAAALRDPAFTHEHGVSNSVMDYNPPNVPLRGERVADYHMHGLGAYDYWAIEYGYRAFAPADEKAGLAAIAARSERDPALVYGTDEDTVIGDPLINRFDLTNDPLAYARRQLELGRELWTLTQARELPADDDLTVYRRNLQRGLNRFAQSVPLLAHYVGGVNTSR
;
A
#
# COMPACT_ATOMS: atom_id res chain seq x y z
N THR A 1 62.97 -24.11 26.14
CA THR A 1 64.38 -23.71 25.95
C THR A 1 64.41 -22.34 25.29
N VAL A 2 64.80 -21.33 26.07
CA VAL A 2 65.15 -19.98 25.60
C VAL A 2 66.59 -20.02 25.10
N PRO A 3 66.99 -19.15 24.16
CA PRO A 3 67.92 -18.12 24.60
C PRO A 3 67.55 -16.71 24.10
N ALA A 4 67.84 -15.76 24.98
CA ALA A 4 67.71 -14.33 24.82
C ALA A 4 69.10 -13.68 24.79
N ARG A 5 69.14 -12.43 24.31
CA ARG A 5 70.03 -11.27 24.62
C ARG A 5 70.44 -10.58 23.30
N ARG A 6 70.44 -9.25 23.16
CA ARG A 6 70.67 -8.18 24.15
C ARG A 6 70.15 -6.83 23.63
N ALA A 7 69.67 -6.00 24.54
CA ALA A 7 69.30 -4.60 24.34
C ALA A 7 70.49 -3.65 24.60
N VAL A 8 70.45 -2.47 23.98
CA VAL A 8 71.02 -1.21 24.48
C VAL A 8 70.01 -0.11 24.16
N GLY A 9 69.66 0.72 25.14
CA GLY A 9 68.68 1.79 25.03
C GLY A 9 69.26 3.18 25.34
N ALA A 10 68.50 4.20 24.94
CA ALA A 10 68.37 5.59 25.41
C ALA A 10 67.80 6.37 24.21
N GLY A 11 66.64 7.05 24.20
CA GLY A 11 65.84 7.65 25.26
C GLY A 11 65.76 9.15 24.99
N PHE A 12 64.79 9.62 24.18
CA PHE A 12 64.25 11.00 24.19
C PHE A 12 62.87 11.00 23.48
N THR A 13 61.92 11.71 24.09
CA THR A 13 60.44 11.67 23.96
C THR A 13 59.84 12.27 22.68
N PRO A 14 58.68 11.77 22.19
CA PRO A 14 57.75 12.58 21.41
C PRO A 14 56.37 12.75 22.11
N SER A 15 55.77 13.90 21.82
CA SER A 15 54.51 14.44 22.35
C SER A 15 53.28 13.53 22.22
N LEU A 16 52.40 13.63 23.22
CA LEU A 16 51.04 13.10 23.21
C LEU A 16 50.20 13.75 22.09
N ALA A 17 49.88 12.99 21.05
CA ALA A 17 48.73 13.22 20.17
C ALA A 17 48.48 12.00 19.26
N ALA A 18 48.10 10.85 19.82
CA ALA A 18 47.45 9.75 19.09
C ALA A 18 47.17 8.56 20.03
N LEU A 19 46.09 8.60 20.81
CA LEU A 19 45.43 7.39 21.37
C LEU A 19 44.11 7.78 22.06
N ALA A 20 43.08 8.01 21.27
CA ALA A 20 41.69 8.07 21.73
C ALA A 20 40.73 7.87 20.54
N ALA A 21 40.68 6.65 20.00
CA ALA A 21 39.66 6.23 19.04
C ALA A 21 39.43 4.72 19.11
N ALA A 22 39.15 4.21 20.31
CA ALA A 22 38.69 2.84 20.52
C ALA A 22 38.06 2.72 21.92
N ALA A 23 36.82 3.19 22.08
CA ALA A 23 35.85 2.75 23.09
C ALA A 23 34.66 3.71 23.10
N LEU A 24 33.64 3.45 22.28
CA LEU A 24 32.27 3.94 22.47
C LEU A 24 31.32 3.01 21.69
N LEU A 25 31.22 1.77 22.18
CA LEU A 25 30.10 0.87 21.95
C LEU A 25 29.40 0.73 23.31
N GLY A 26 28.11 1.06 23.36
CA GLY A 26 27.22 0.74 24.47
C GLY A 26 26.92 1.87 25.46
N ALA A 27 25.88 2.67 25.20
CA ALA A 27 25.00 3.25 26.22
C ALA A 27 23.84 4.02 25.56
N CYS A 28 22.69 3.37 25.37
CA CYS A 28 21.38 4.01 25.27
C CYS A 28 20.36 3.06 25.91
N THR A 29 20.42 2.92 27.23
CA THR A 29 19.33 2.38 28.03
C THR A 29 18.53 3.56 28.59
N THR A 30 17.27 3.66 28.21
CA THR A 30 16.29 4.58 28.83
C THR A 30 16.02 4.13 30.26
N PRO A 31 15.97 5.03 31.27
CA PRO A 31 15.59 4.65 32.62
C PRO A 31 14.08 4.34 32.69
N PRO A 32 13.64 3.45 33.60
CA PRO A 32 12.23 3.14 33.75
C PRO A 32 11.50 4.27 34.48
N VAL A 33 10.31 4.63 33.99
CA VAL A 33 9.36 5.48 34.72
C VAL A 33 8.73 4.61 35.81
N THR A 34 9.13 4.85 37.05
CA THR A 34 8.53 4.24 38.24
C THR A 34 7.18 4.89 38.54
N ALA A 35 6.13 4.05 38.64
CA ALA A 35 4.85 4.41 39.24
C ALA A 35 5.03 4.74 40.73
N PRO A 36 4.26 5.69 41.31
CA PRO A 36 4.16 5.78 42.76
C PRO A 36 3.06 4.83 43.25
N ASP A 37 3.49 3.82 44.00
CA ASP A 37 2.62 2.93 44.76
C ASP A 37 2.07 3.62 46.01
N ALA A 38 0.89 3.14 46.41
CA ALA A 38 0.08 3.64 47.49
C ALA A 38 0.67 3.35 48.89
N THR A 39 0.56 4.33 49.79
CA THR A 39 0.55 4.10 51.24
C THR A 39 -0.48 5.01 51.91
N ALA A 40 -1.52 4.41 52.50
CA ALA A 40 -2.36 4.94 53.58
C ALA A 40 -1.99 4.16 54.88
N PRO A 41 -2.39 4.53 56.13
CA PRO A 41 -3.51 5.39 56.60
C PRO A 41 -3.04 6.48 57.63
N ALA A 42 -3.82 7.37 58.28
CA ALA A 42 -5.14 7.26 58.90
C ALA A 42 -5.82 8.62 59.24
N ALA A 43 -7.16 8.58 59.24
CA ALA A 43 -8.16 9.25 60.09
C ALA A 43 -8.22 10.78 60.26
N ALA A 44 -9.32 11.40 59.79
CA ALA A 44 -10.52 11.71 60.61
C ALA A 44 -11.63 12.45 59.82
N ARG A 45 -12.87 11.90 59.89
CA ARG A 45 -14.23 12.51 60.05
C ARG A 45 -14.60 13.73 59.15
N SER A 46 -15.81 13.93 58.63
CA SER A 46 -17.16 13.33 58.66
C SER A 46 -18.06 14.28 57.83
N GLY A 47 -19.10 13.78 57.14
CA GLY A 47 -20.22 14.64 56.72
C GLY A 47 -20.87 14.23 55.40
N ALA A 48 -21.96 13.47 55.50
CA ALA A 48 -22.79 13.01 54.39
C ALA A 48 -23.94 13.99 54.08
N GLN A 49 -24.22 14.18 52.77
CA GLN A 49 -25.52 14.24 52.04
C GLN A 49 -26.77 14.99 52.62
N PRO A 50 -27.90 15.18 51.87
CA PRO A 50 -28.21 14.90 50.46
C PRO A 50 -28.99 16.01 49.69
N ALA A 51 -29.35 15.65 48.45
CA ALA A 51 -30.15 16.32 47.43
C ALA A 51 -31.59 16.75 47.81
N ALA A 52 -32.15 17.67 47.02
CA ALA A 52 -33.56 18.08 47.06
C ALA A 52 -34.23 18.03 45.66
N THR A 53 -35.33 17.28 45.59
CA THR A 53 -36.44 17.34 44.61
C THR A 53 -37.25 18.64 44.73
N PRO A 54 -38.11 18.93 43.75
CA PRO A 54 -39.44 19.42 44.13
C PRO A 54 -40.60 18.75 43.38
N SER A 55 -41.69 18.53 44.13
CA SER A 55 -43.02 18.21 43.65
C SER A 55 -44.03 19.16 44.31
N ALA A 56 -44.97 19.72 43.54
CA ALA A 56 -46.29 20.13 44.05
C ALA A 56 -47.33 20.20 42.90
N ARG A 57 -48.54 19.73 43.21
CA ARG A 57 -49.83 19.66 42.46
C ARG A 57 -50.83 20.64 43.14
N PRO A 58 -52.17 20.71 42.83
CA PRO A 58 -52.99 20.51 41.62
C PRO A 58 -54.07 21.63 41.41
N LEU A 59 -55.02 21.47 40.47
CA LEU A 59 -56.44 21.96 40.38
C LEU A 59 -56.81 22.19 38.89
N ALA A 60 -58.02 22.02 38.32
CA ALA A 60 -59.27 21.29 38.54
C ALA A 60 -60.08 21.42 37.22
N ASP A 61 -61.08 20.56 37.01
CA ASP A 61 -61.96 20.41 35.84
C ASP A 61 -62.68 21.66 35.31
N ALA A 62 -62.97 21.69 34.00
CA ALA A 62 -64.20 22.24 33.44
C ALA A 62 -64.58 21.58 32.10
N ALA A 63 -65.87 21.22 31.98
CA ALA A 63 -66.46 20.41 30.93
C ALA A 63 -66.92 21.20 29.68
N ARG A 64 -67.22 20.42 28.61
CA ARG A 64 -67.70 20.74 27.24
C ARG A 64 -68.91 21.70 27.14
N PRO A 65 -69.24 22.20 25.92
CA PRO A 65 -70.18 21.46 25.08
C PRO A 65 -69.76 21.28 23.60
N ALA A 66 -70.47 20.38 22.93
CA ALA A 66 -70.24 19.86 21.58
C ALA A 66 -70.86 20.73 20.47
N SER A 67 -70.30 20.63 19.26
CA SER A 67 -71.02 20.93 18.01
C SER A 67 -70.45 20.11 16.84
N ALA A 68 -71.33 19.25 16.30
CA ALA A 68 -71.55 18.76 14.94
C ALA A 68 -70.38 18.48 13.95
N ALA A 69 -70.54 17.33 13.30
CA ALA A 69 -69.67 16.71 12.30
C ALA A 69 -69.63 17.41 10.94
N ALA A 70 -68.51 17.27 10.24
CA ALA A 70 -68.47 17.17 8.78
C ALA A 70 -67.27 16.31 8.34
N SER A 71 -67.57 15.27 7.57
CA SER A 71 -66.68 14.31 6.94
C SER A 71 -65.90 14.91 5.77
N GLY A 72 -64.59 14.62 5.68
CA GLY A 72 -63.78 14.89 4.50
C GLY A 72 -62.38 14.31 4.62
N ALA A 73 -62.08 13.30 3.80
CA ALA A 73 -60.78 12.71 3.45
C ALA A 73 -59.58 13.04 4.35
N THR A 74 -59.13 12.04 5.12
CA THR A 74 -57.86 12.08 5.86
C THR A 74 -56.68 12.26 4.91
N ALA A 75 -56.21 13.50 4.79
CA ALA A 75 -54.82 13.80 4.49
C ALA A 75 -53.94 13.06 5.51
N ALA A 76 -52.86 12.44 5.04
CA ALA A 76 -51.90 11.76 5.89
C ALA A 76 -51.44 12.71 7.01
N ARG A 77 -51.68 12.30 8.26
CA ARG A 77 -51.23 13.02 9.45
C ARG A 77 -49.71 13.25 9.36
N PRO A 78 -49.18 14.43 9.69
CA PRO A 78 -47.74 14.61 9.82
C PRO A 78 -47.19 13.55 10.78
N PRO A 79 -46.05 12.90 10.49
CA PRO A 79 -45.49 11.91 11.38
C PRO A 79 -45.22 12.54 12.76
N ALA A 80 -45.51 11.77 13.82
CA ALA A 80 -45.17 12.15 15.18
C ALA A 80 -43.63 12.32 15.30
N PRO A 81 -43.13 13.23 16.15
CA PRO A 81 -41.70 13.41 16.35
C PRO A 81 -41.04 12.07 16.69
N GLY A 82 -40.09 11.63 15.85
CA GLY A 82 -39.32 10.38 16.04
C GLY A 82 -39.74 9.17 15.19
N THR A 83 -40.80 9.26 14.39
CA THR A 83 -41.14 8.20 13.40
C THR A 83 -40.67 8.61 12.00
N PRO A 84 -39.83 7.81 11.31
CA PRO A 84 -39.38 8.11 9.96
C PRO A 84 -40.57 8.25 8.97
N PRO A 85 -40.49 9.15 7.98
CA PRO A 85 -41.53 9.30 6.96
C PRO A 85 -41.73 8.02 6.13
N PRO A 86 -42.87 7.81 5.47
CA PRO A 86 -43.11 6.64 4.62
C PRO A 86 -42.04 6.47 3.53
N PHE A 87 -41.63 5.23 3.25
CA PHE A 87 -40.64 4.91 2.21
C PHE A 87 -40.96 5.56 0.85
N ALA A 88 -42.21 5.43 0.41
CA ALA A 88 -42.69 5.97 -0.86
C ALA A 88 -42.69 7.50 -0.92
N GLU A 89 -42.74 8.18 0.24
CA GLU A 89 -42.65 9.64 0.28
C GLU A 89 -41.20 10.11 0.11
N VAL A 90 -40.25 9.45 0.78
CA VAL A 90 -38.83 9.80 0.66
C VAL A 90 -38.30 9.52 -0.74
N THR A 91 -38.67 8.37 -1.29
CA THR A 91 -38.21 7.91 -2.63
C THR A 91 -39.06 8.43 -3.79
N ARG A 92 -40.07 9.28 -3.53
CA ARG A 92 -40.87 9.90 -4.58
C ARG A 92 -39.96 10.64 -5.56
N ASP A 93 -40.13 10.40 -6.86
CA ASP A 93 -39.35 11.01 -7.94
C ASP A 93 -37.83 10.72 -7.88
N ALA A 94 -37.39 9.81 -7.02
CA ALA A 94 -36.00 9.37 -6.97
C ALA A 94 -35.74 8.30 -8.04
N ARG A 95 -34.60 8.40 -8.72
CA ARG A 95 -34.12 7.36 -9.62
C ARG A 95 -33.66 6.17 -8.79
N SER A 96 -34.24 5.00 -9.03
CA SER A 96 -33.79 3.73 -8.47
C SER A 96 -32.79 3.06 -9.41
N THR A 97 -31.67 2.61 -8.87
CA THR A 97 -30.68 1.79 -9.59
C THR A 97 -30.46 0.50 -8.79
N ALA A 98 -30.88 -0.62 -9.36
CA ALA A 98 -30.79 -1.94 -8.73
C ALA A 98 -29.39 -2.55 -8.89
N GLY A 99 -28.95 -3.30 -7.89
CA GLY A 99 -27.68 -4.04 -7.87
C GLY A 99 -27.48 -4.69 -6.50
N TYR A 100 -26.24 -4.89 -6.06
CA TYR A 100 -25.93 -5.59 -4.80
C TYR A 100 -26.63 -4.95 -3.58
N LEU A 101 -26.53 -3.64 -3.47
CA LEU A 101 -27.38 -2.76 -2.66
C LEU A 101 -28.03 -1.75 -3.59
N THR A 102 -29.36 -1.64 -3.55
CA THR A 102 -30.11 -0.72 -4.40
C THR A 102 -29.86 0.72 -3.96
N LEU A 103 -29.63 1.61 -4.93
CA LEU A 103 -29.42 3.03 -4.68
C LEU A 103 -30.61 3.83 -5.17
N TRP A 104 -31.02 4.81 -4.37
CA TRP A 104 -32.04 5.79 -4.72
C TRP A 104 -31.40 7.16 -4.75
N THR A 105 -31.52 7.88 -5.86
CA THR A 105 -30.94 9.22 -6.00
C THR A 105 -31.99 10.23 -6.43
N ARG A 106 -32.08 11.34 -5.71
CA ARG A 106 -32.91 12.49 -6.07
C ARG A 106 -32.15 13.76 -5.71
N ASP A 107 -32.02 14.66 -6.66
CA ASP A 107 -31.19 15.87 -6.54
C ASP A 107 -29.77 15.47 -6.10
N GLU A 108 -29.25 16.06 -5.02
CA GLU A 108 -27.93 15.76 -4.45
C GLU A 108 -27.97 14.63 -3.39
N LYS A 109 -29.15 14.07 -3.09
CA LYS A 109 -29.30 13.03 -2.06
C LYS A 109 -29.25 11.64 -2.67
N THR A 110 -28.46 10.78 -2.04
CA THR A 110 -28.40 9.35 -2.34
C THR A 110 -28.71 8.55 -1.09
N TRP A 111 -29.62 7.59 -1.23
CA TRP A 111 -29.96 6.63 -0.19
C TRP A 111 -29.56 5.21 -0.60
N ILE A 112 -29.13 4.44 0.39
CA ILE A 112 -28.87 3.01 0.26
C ILE A 112 -30.12 2.29 0.77
N GLU A 113 -30.72 1.48 -0.09
CA GLU A 113 -31.74 0.54 0.31
C GLU A 113 -31.10 -0.79 0.72
N ILE A 114 -31.37 -1.20 1.96
CA ILE A 114 -30.86 -2.42 2.59
C ILE A 114 -31.99 -3.43 2.65
N PRO A 115 -31.96 -4.50 1.83
CA PRO A 115 -32.91 -5.61 1.94
C PRO A 115 -32.84 -6.25 3.33
N ALA A 116 -33.97 -6.76 3.82
CA ALA A 116 -34.02 -7.37 5.16
C ALA A 116 -33.05 -8.56 5.28
N GLU A 117 -32.87 -9.31 4.19
CA GLU A 117 -31.91 -10.39 4.09
C GLU A 117 -30.45 -9.93 4.17
N ARG A 118 -30.11 -8.66 3.89
CA ARG A 118 -28.73 -8.15 3.98
C ARG A 118 -28.31 -7.74 5.39
N LEU A 119 -29.25 -7.70 6.34
CA LEU A 119 -28.92 -7.41 7.74
C LEU A 119 -28.12 -8.56 8.37
N GLU A 120 -27.11 -8.21 9.16
CA GLU A 120 -26.15 -9.15 9.79
C GLU A 120 -25.41 -10.07 8.79
N GLN A 121 -25.57 -9.90 7.47
CA GLN A 121 -24.82 -10.64 6.47
C GLN A 121 -23.43 -10.01 6.28
N PRO A 122 -22.33 -10.77 6.45
CA PRO A 122 -20.99 -10.28 6.17
C PRO A 122 -20.81 -9.92 4.69
N MET A 123 -20.19 -8.78 4.45
CA MET A 123 -19.84 -8.30 3.12
C MET A 123 -18.47 -7.63 3.15
N PHE A 124 -17.84 -7.53 1.98
CA PHE A 124 -16.59 -6.80 1.83
C PHE A 124 -16.88 -5.30 1.74
N LEU A 125 -16.10 -4.49 2.45
CA LEU A 125 -16.03 -3.05 2.29
C LEU A 125 -14.58 -2.66 2.01
N GLY A 126 -14.30 -2.30 0.76
CA GLY A 126 -13.00 -1.78 0.34
C GLY A 126 -13.06 -0.28 0.10
N ALA A 127 -12.00 0.44 0.45
CA ALA A 127 -11.80 1.84 0.11
C ALA A 127 -10.69 1.98 -0.95
N SER A 128 -10.84 2.91 -1.89
CA SER A 128 -9.79 3.27 -2.85
C SER A 128 -9.78 4.78 -3.08
N LEU A 129 -8.61 5.43 -3.03
CA LEU A 129 -8.48 6.85 -3.34
C LEU A 129 -8.86 7.11 -4.80
N ALA A 130 -9.92 7.88 -5.02
CA ALA A 130 -10.39 8.22 -6.34
C ALA A 130 -9.66 9.43 -6.95
N SER A 131 -9.18 10.33 -6.10
CA SER A 131 -8.29 11.43 -6.46
C SER A 131 -7.16 11.56 -5.43
N GLY A 132 -6.20 12.44 -5.70
CA GLY A 132 -5.04 12.67 -4.86
C GLY A 132 -4.65 14.15 -4.79
N LEU A 133 -3.61 14.46 -4.03
CA LEU A 133 -3.08 15.84 -3.90
C LEU A 133 -1.80 16.09 -4.71
N GLY A 134 -1.31 15.06 -5.42
CA GLY A 134 -0.02 15.13 -6.12
C GLY A 134 1.20 15.19 -5.19
N VAL A 135 0.99 15.22 -3.87
CA VAL A 135 2.03 15.23 -2.83
C VAL A 135 1.72 14.22 -1.76
N GLY A 136 2.77 13.79 -1.05
CA GLY A 136 2.59 13.15 0.25
C GLY A 136 1.88 11.79 0.20
N PHE A 137 2.07 11.04 -0.88
CA PHE A 137 1.47 9.72 -1.03
C PHE A 137 -0.07 9.69 -0.93
N LEU A 138 -0.74 10.82 -1.18
CA LEU A 138 -2.18 10.82 -1.42
C LEU A 138 -2.41 10.69 -2.92
N LEU A 139 -2.29 9.46 -3.42
CA LEU A 139 -2.30 9.13 -4.84
C LEU A 139 -3.58 8.38 -5.23
N PRO A 140 -4.17 8.68 -6.40
CA PRO A 140 -5.30 7.90 -6.90
C PRO A 140 -4.93 6.42 -7.05
N GLY A 141 -5.76 5.52 -6.54
CA GLY A 141 -5.56 4.06 -6.63
C GLY A 141 -5.12 3.42 -5.33
N LEU A 142 -4.57 4.19 -4.38
CA LEU A 142 -4.22 3.63 -3.07
C LEU A 142 -5.44 3.08 -2.35
N MET A 143 -5.23 2.04 -1.57
CA MET A 143 -6.28 1.26 -0.92
C MET A 143 -6.14 1.38 0.61
N PRO A 144 -6.60 2.50 1.22
CA PRO A 144 -6.29 2.82 2.62
C PRO A 144 -6.96 1.88 3.64
N SER A 145 -8.03 1.19 3.26
CA SER A 145 -8.69 0.24 4.16
C SER A 145 -9.50 -0.81 3.40
N ASP A 146 -9.59 -1.99 4.01
CA ASP A 146 -10.49 -3.07 3.67
C ASP A 146 -11.01 -3.73 4.95
N GLN A 147 -12.27 -4.13 4.95
CA GLN A 147 -12.95 -4.69 6.13
C GLN A 147 -14.01 -5.72 5.71
N ILE A 148 -14.18 -6.76 6.53
CA ILE A 148 -15.42 -7.55 6.53
C ILE A 148 -16.41 -6.82 7.43
N VAL A 149 -17.51 -6.34 6.87
CA VAL A 149 -18.52 -5.55 7.59
C VAL A 149 -19.89 -6.23 7.60
N VAL A 150 -20.72 -5.87 8.56
CA VAL A 150 -22.15 -6.20 8.61
C VAL A 150 -22.98 -4.93 8.80
N LEU A 151 -24.18 -4.92 8.25
CA LEU A 151 -25.20 -3.90 8.52
C LEU A 151 -26.11 -4.41 9.64
N ARG A 152 -26.01 -3.77 10.81
CA ARG A 152 -26.77 -4.14 12.01
C ARG A 152 -27.87 -3.12 12.27
N ARG A 153 -29.09 -3.58 12.56
CA ARG A 153 -30.19 -2.70 12.97
C ARG A 153 -30.27 -2.59 14.49
N VAL A 154 -30.28 -1.37 15.01
CA VAL A 154 -30.55 -1.07 16.42
C VAL A 154 -31.66 -0.02 16.51
N GLY A 155 -32.89 -0.46 16.76
CA GLY A 155 -34.07 0.41 16.73
C GLY A 155 -34.25 1.09 15.36
N ASN A 156 -34.11 2.41 15.34
CA ASN A 156 -34.18 3.25 14.14
C ASN A 156 -32.80 3.61 13.56
N LEU A 157 -31.72 2.98 14.03
CA LEU A 157 -30.37 3.14 13.50
C LEU A 157 -29.96 1.91 12.70
N ILE A 158 -29.17 2.17 11.66
CA ILE A 158 -28.34 1.17 10.99
C ILE A 158 -26.90 1.46 11.33
N GLN A 159 -26.24 0.46 11.90
CA GLN A 159 -24.83 0.44 12.22
C GLN A 159 -24.07 -0.29 11.12
N LEU A 160 -22.95 0.29 10.70
CA LEU A 160 -21.93 -0.37 9.90
C LEU A 160 -20.85 -0.87 10.87
N VAL A 161 -20.75 -2.19 11.01
CA VAL A 161 -19.88 -2.83 12.01
C VAL A 161 -18.82 -3.65 11.29
N ALA A 162 -17.54 -3.35 11.52
CA ALA A 162 -16.42 -4.18 11.11
C ALA A 162 -16.27 -5.38 12.04
N ARG A 163 -16.20 -6.57 11.45
CA ARG A 163 -16.06 -7.84 12.15
C ARG A 163 -14.61 -8.07 12.53
N ASN A 164 -14.35 -8.48 13.77
CA ASN A 164 -13.00 -8.83 14.19
C ASN A 164 -12.50 -10.07 13.43
N GLN A 165 -11.46 -9.91 12.62
CA GLN A 165 -10.80 -10.99 11.88
C GLN A 165 -9.42 -11.36 12.45
N HIS A 166 -9.00 -10.72 13.54
CA HIS A 166 -7.68 -10.90 14.14
C HIS A 166 -7.60 -12.04 15.14
N ALA A 167 -8.73 -12.43 15.75
CA ALA A 167 -8.83 -13.57 16.65
C ALA A 167 -9.94 -14.50 16.16
N ARG A 168 -9.61 -15.79 15.97
CA ARG A 168 -10.53 -16.76 15.36
C ARG A 168 -10.54 -18.07 16.11
N ALA A 169 -11.69 -18.72 16.11
CA ALA A 169 -11.88 -20.06 16.63
C ALA A 169 -12.88 -20.83 15.75
N PRO A 170 -12.86 -22.18 15.77
CA PRO A 170 -13.80 -22.99 15.00
C PRO A 170 -15.25 -22.66 15.38
N ALA A 171 -16.08 -22.35 14.38
CA ALA A 171 -17.46 -21.95 14.59
C ALA A 171 -18.28 -23.02 15.35
N GLY A 172 -19.23 -22.59 16.18
CA GLY A 172 -20.09 -23.48 16.96
C GLY A 172 -19.45 -24.10 18.20
N THR A 173 -18.16 -23.84 18.46
CA THR A 173 -17.47 -24.32 19.67
C THR A 173 -17.66 -23.38 20.86
N PRO A 174 -17.53 -23.88 22.12
CA PRO A 174 -17.45 -23.01 23.29
C PRO A 174 -16.33 -21.96 23.19
N LEU A 175 -15.22 -22.32 22.55
CA LEU A 175 -14.10 -21.42 22.33
C LEU A 175 -14.44 -20.26 21.40
N ALA A 176 -15.22 -20.49 20.34
CA ALA A 176 -15.73 -19.41 19.49
C ALA A 176 -16.61 -18.42 20.24
N ARG A 177 -17.38 -18.88 21.23
CA ARG A 177 -18.12 -17.99 22.13
C ARG A 177 -17.15 -17.17 23.00
N ALA A 178 -16.19 -17.82 23.63
CA ALA A 178 -15.19 -17.13 24.48
C ALA A 178 -14.39 -16.08 23.68
N VAL A 179 -13.99 -16.39 22.44
CA VAL A 179 -13.34 -15.43 21.55
C VAL A 179 -14.27 -14.26 21.22
N ALA A 180 -15.53 -14.52 20.88
CA ALA A 180 -16.51 -13.46 20.60
C ALA A 180 -16.81 -12.57 21.83
N GLU A 181 -16.72 -13.12 23.04
CA GLU A 181 -16.85 -12.37 24.31
C GLU A 181 -15.57 -11.58 24.65
N SER A 182 -14.41 -12.04 24.21
CA SER A 182 -13.10 -11.45 24.55
C SER A 182 -12.61 -10.42 23.53
N TYR A 183 -13.00 -10.56 22.26
CA TYR A 183 -12.53 -9.72 21.15
C TYR A 183 -13.71 -9.04 20.47
N SER A 184 -13.83 -7.72 20.69
CA SER A 184 -14.92 -6.92 20.15
C SER A 184 -14.77 -6.68 18.65
N ASP A 185 -15.91 -6.58 17.97
CA ASP A 185 -16.07 -5.91 16.67
C ASP A 185 -15.89 -4.38 16.83
N SER A 186 -15.77 -3.66 15.71
CA SER A 186 -15.66 -2.20 15.70
C SER A 186 -16.85 -1.54 15.01
N LEU A 187 -17.48 -0.57 15.68
CA LEU A 187 -18.52 0.27 15.07
C LEU A 187 -17.84 1.33 14.18
N LEU A 188 -18.03 1.24 12.87
CA LEU A 188 -17.47 2.19 11.91
C LEU A 188 -18.35 3.43 11.74
N ALA A 189 -19.66 3.22 11.63
CA ALA A 189 -20.65 4.29 11.51
C ALA A 189 -22.01 3.86 12.00
N ALA A 190 -22.87 4.83 12.30
CA ALA A 190 -24.29 4.62 12.52
C ALA A 190 -25.08 5.76 11.85
N ALA A 191 -26.16 5.40 11.17
CA ALA A 191 -27.04 6.36 10.51
C ALA A 191 -28.51 6.03 10.84
N PRO A 192 -29.37 7.05 11.08
CA PRO A 192 -30.79 6.82 11.26
C PRO A 192 -31.44 6.36 9.96
N LEU A 193 -32.56 5.64 10.09
CA LEU A 193 -33.42 5.33 8.98
C LEU A 193 -33.95 6.63 8.36
N ALA A 194 -33.72 6.80 7.07
CA ALA A 194 -34.24 7.92 6.29
C ALA A 194 -35.75 7.82 6.09
N ALA A 195 -36.30 6.60 6.10
CA ALA A 195 -37.71 6.31 5.95
C ALA A 195 -38.16 5.11 6.78
N ALA A 196 -39.47 4.98 6.99
CA ALA A 196 -40.07 3.80 7.59
C ALA A 196 -39.78 2.58 6.69
N PRO A 197 -39.63 1.37 7.27
CA PRO A 197 -39.38 0.16 6.48
C PRO A 197 -40.40 -0.01 5.36
N HIS A 198 -39.96 -0.49 4.20
CA HIS A 198 -40.85 -0.67 3.06
C HIS A 198 -42.02 -1.61 3.43
N PRO A 199 -43.29 -1.26 3.15
CA PRO A 199 -44.44 -1.99 3.69
C PRO A 199 -44.50 -3.46 3.28
N GLN A 200 -44.12 -3.82 2.05
CA GLN A 200 -44.12 -5.20 1.55
C GLN A 200 -42.77 -5.90 1.80
N ARG A 201 -41.71 -5.48 1.11
CA ARG A 201 -40.38 -6.14 1.16
C ARG A 201 -39.56 -5.88 2.42
N LYS A 202 -40.04 -5.04 3.34
CA LYS A 202 -39.41 -4.75 4.66
C LYS A 202 -37.99 -4.19 4.61
N SER A 203 -37.52 -3.78 3.44
CA SER A 203 -36.22 -3.13 3.27
C SER A 203 -36.16 -1.80 3.99
N LEU A 204 -34.94 -1.39 4.31
CA LEU A 204 -34.61 -0.21 5.10
C LEU A 204 -33.93 0.81 4.19
N LEU A 205 -34.16 2.10 4.45
CA LEU A 205 -33.56 3.18 3.68
C LEU A 205 -32.66 4.00 4.59
N VAL A 206 -31.41 4.22 4.18
CA VAL A 206 -30.42 4.99 4.94
C VAL A 206 -29.78 6.03 4.04
N ASP A 207 -29.53 7.22 4.56
CA ASP A 207 -28.78 8.25 3.84
C ASP A 207 -27.31 7.83 3.68
N ALA A 208 -26.84 7.79 2.43
CA ALA A 208 -25.52 7.29 2.11
C ALA A 208 -24.40 8.16 2.70
N MET A 209 -24.57 9.49 2.72
CA MET A 209 -23.58 10.42 3.25
C MET A 209 -23.55 10.43 4.78
N ALA A 210 -24.69 10.17 5.42
CA ALA A 210 -24.74 9.94 6.86
C ALA A 210 -23.92 8.70 7.27
N LEU A 211 -24.02 7.62 6.48
CA LEU A 211 -23.34 6.36 6.76
C LEU A 211 -21.85 6.36 6.36
N LEU A 212 -21.50 6.93 5.21
CA LEU A 212 -20.17 6.82 4.60
C LEU A 212 -19.33 8.10 4.64
N GLY A 213 -19.97 9.24 4.92
CA GLY A 213 -19.32 10.56 4.86
C GLY A 213 -18.44 10.88 6.07
N GLY A 214 -18.20 9.93 6.97
CA GLY A 214 -17.22 10.07 8.04
C GLY A 214 -15.82 9.63 7.58
N ASP A 215 -14.85 9.72 8.49
CA ASP A 215 -13.46 9.32 8.21
C ASP A 215 -13.27 7.80 8.38
N LEU A 216 -14.04 6.98 7.63
CA LEU A 216 -14.04 5.52 7.78
C LEU A 216 -12.70 4.89 7.35
N ALA A 217 -11.99 5.53 6.42
CA ALA A 217 -10.66 5.11 5.99
C ALA A 217 -9.55 5.65 6.90
N GLY A 218 -9.87 6.43 7.94
CA GLY A 218 -8.89 6.96 8.90
C GLY A 218 -7.85 7.88 8.26
N LEU A 219 -8.23 8.70 7.28
CA LEU A 219 -7.34 9.56 6.51
C LEU A 219 -6.86 10.79 7.30
N GLN A 220 -7.60 11.26 8.32
CA GLN A 220 -7.17 12.44 9.09
C GLN A 220 -5.82 12.23 9.77
N THR A 221 -5.57 11.05 10.35
CA THR A 221 -4.30 10.74 11.05
C THR A 221 -3.07 10.80 10.13
N PRO A 222 -3.02 10.10 8.98
CA PRO A 222 -1.89 10.21 8.06
C PRO A 222 -1.76 11.62 7.45
N ILE A 223 -2.89 12.30 7.16
CA ILE A 223 -2.87 13.71 6.69
C ILE A 223 -2.22 14.61 7.75
N GLU A 224 -2.62 14.48 9.01
CA GLU A 224 -2.08 15.25 10.12
C GLU A 224 -0.59 14.96 10.35
N SER A 225 -0.21 13.67 10.35
CA SER A 225 1.19 13.26 10.48
C SER A 225 2.07 13.87 9.39
N MET A 226 1.58 13.84 8.15
CA MET A 226 2.29 14.30 6.97
C MET A 226 2.45 15.81 6.90
N PHE A 227 1.36 16.56 7.04
CA PHE A 227 1.39 18.02 6.93
C PHE A 227 1.69 18.70 8.26
N ARG A 228 1.70 17.93 9.37
CA ARG A 228 1.89 18.41 10.75
C ARG A 228 0.90 19.52 11.09
N MET A 229 -0.33 19.33 10.62
CA MET A 229 -1.43 20.27 10.80
C MET A 229 -2.74 19.52 10.97
N PRO A 230 -3.63 19.99 11.87
CA PRO A 230 -4.82 19.26 12.27
C PRO A 230 -5.98 19.48 11.27
N TYR A 231 -5.83 19.00 10.04
CA TYR A 231 -6.92 19.06 9.06
C TYR A 231 -8.11 18.22 9.52
N GLY A 232 -9.24 18.90 9.73
CA GLY A 232 -10.49 18.24 10.07
C GLY A 232 -11.30 17.88 8.83
N LEU A 233 -11.97 16.72 8.86
CA LEU A 233 -12.97 16.36 7.86
C LEU A 233 -14.21 17.25 8.00
N ASP A 234 -14.48 18.06 6.99
CA ASP A 234 -15.66 18.90 6.90
C ASP A 234 -16.77 18.20 6.12
N ARG A 235 -17.64 17.52 6.87
CA ARG A 235 -18.78 16.77 6.30
C ARG A 235 -19.78 17.66 5.58
N GLY A 236 -19.91 18.93 5.99
CA GLY A 236 -20.88 19.87 5.42
C GLY A 236 -20.56 20.28 3.98
N ASN A 237 -19.28 20.27 3.62
CA ASN A 237 -18.79 20.55 2.27
C ASN A 237 -18.29 19.28 1.54
N SER A 238 -18.63 18.11 2.05
CA SER A 238 -18.35 16.81 1.43
C SER A 238 -19.59 16.29 0.70
N SER A 239 -19.41 15.55 -0.39
CA SER A 239 -20.52 15.12 -1.26
C SER A 239 -20.26 13.77 -1.93
N ILE A 240 -21.31 13.15 -2.48
CA ILE A 240 -21.20 11.95 -3.32
C ILE A 240 -21.12 12.43 -4.77
N GLU A 241 -20.03 12.12 -5.47
CA GLU A 241 -19.81 12.53 -6.86
C GLU A 241 -20.31 11.49 -7.87
N ARG A 242 -20.15 10.21 -7.54
CA ARG A 242 -20.58 9.12 -8.42
C ARG A 242 -21.09 7.94 -7.62
N THR A 243 -22.06 7.27 -8.18
CA THR A 243 -22.56 5.98 -7.69
C THR A 243 -22.56 4.96 -8.82
N ARG A 244 -22.26 3.72 -8.48
CA ARG A 244 -22.36 2.59 -9.40
C ARG A 244 -22.82 1.36 -8.63
N THR A 245 -23.72 0.59 -9.19
CA THR A 245 -24.14 -0.68 -8.59
C THR A 245 -24.36 -1.73 -9.66
N GLY A 246 -23.96 -2.95 -9.34
CA GLY A 246 -24.08 -4.15 -10.15
C GLY A 246 -24.18 -5.38 -9.24
N SER A 247 -24.21 -6.57 -9.82
CA SER A 247 -24.25 -7.82 -9.03
C SER A 247 -22.96 -8.10 -8.27
N ASP A 248 -21.85 -7.55 -8.75
CA ASP A 248 -20.48 -7.66 -8.21
C ASP A 248 -20.19 -6.64 -7.10
N GLY A 249 -21.04 -5.63 -6.92
CA GLY A 249 -20.94 -4.70 -5.81
C GLY A 249 -21.71 -3.39 -6.00
N THR A 250 -21.73 -2.59 -4.94
CA THR A 250 -22.24 -1.21 -4.92
C THR A 250 -21.11 -0.28 -4.49
N ALA A 251 -20.71 0.61 -5.39
CA ALA A 251 -19.67 1.61 -5.16
C ALA A 251 -20.25 3.03 -5.06
N LEU A 252 -19.73 3.80 -4.10
CA LEU A 252 -20.01 5.23 -3.94
C LEU A 252 -18.68 5.97 -3.88
N THR A 253 -18.45 6.86 -4.84
CA THR A 253 -17.29 7.75 -4.87
C THR A 253 -17.67 9.08 -4.23
N LEU A 254 -17.06 9.37 -3.08
CA LEU A 254 -17.25 10.58 -2.31
C LEU A 254 -16.13 11.58 -2.62
N ARG A 255 -16.46 12.87 -2.63
CA ARG A 255 -15.50 13.97 -2.52
C ARG A 255 -15.53 14.51 -1.09
N LEU A 256 -14.49 14.22 -0.33
CA LEU A 256 -14.31 14.60 1.06
C LEU A 256 -13.51 15.91 1.15
N HIS A 257 -14.00 16.86 1.94
CA HIS A 257 -13.34 18.15 2.18
C HIS A 257 -12.56 18.12 3.50
N PHE A 258 -11.30 18.54 3.46
CA PHE A 258 -10.45 18.67 4.64
C PHE A 258 -10.00 20.11 4.79
N ALA A 259 -10.08 20.67 6.00
CA ALA A 259 -9.75 22.07 6.22
C ALA A 259 -9.14 22.37 7.60
N VAL A 260 -8.37 23.45 7.65
CA VAL A 260 -7.95 24.16 8.87
C VAL A 260 -8.37 25.63 8.79
N PRO A 261 -8.73 26.28 9.91
CA PRO A 261 -9.19 27.67 9.88
C PRO A 261 -8.08 28.68 9.53
N LYS A 262 -6.81 28.33 9.82
CA LYS A 262 -5.63 29.17 9.52
C LYS A 262 -4.37 28.31 9.42
N LEU A 263 -3.36 28.84 8.73
CA LEU A 263 -2.01 28.28 8.79
C LEU A 263 -1.31 28.72 10.08
N PRO A 264 -0.49 27.87 10.73
CA PRO A 264 0.33 28.27 11.86
C PRO A 264 1.31 29.38 11.47
N ALA A 265 1.48 30.39 12.32
CA ALA A 265 2.51 31.38 12.13
C ALA A 265 3.91 30.76 12.36
N PRO A 266 4.95 31.16 11.61
CA PRO A 266 6.31 30.75 11.89
C PRO A 266 6.70 31.08 13.35
N PRO A 267 7.49 30.24 14.04
CA PRO A 267 7.96 30.55 15.38
C PRO A 267 8.71 31.88 15.41
N ALA A 268 8.42 32.74 16.39
CA ALA A 268 9.21 33.95 16.60
C ALA A 268 10.59 33.54 17.12
N LEU A 269 11.65 33.83 16.35
CA LEU A 269 13.04 33.54 16.74
C LEU A 269 13.65 34.73 17.46
N ALA A 270 14.25 34.50 18.62
CA ALA A 270 15.07 35.50 19.29
C ALA A 270 16.32 35.82 18.44
N PRO A 271 16.87 37.04 18.47
CA PRO A 271 18.10 37.37 17.77
C PRO A 271 19.23 36.40 18.16
N GLY A 272 19.83 35.73 17.16
CA GLY A 272 20.90 34.75 17.37
C GLY A 272 20.46 33.33 17.74
N ALA A 273 19.15 33.04 17.84
CA ALA A 273 18.66 31.68 18.04
C ALA A 273 18.92 30.79 16.81
N PRO A 274 19.27 29.50 16.99
CA PRO A 274 19.39 28.57 15.89
C PRO A 274 18.03 28.39 15.18
N PRO A 275 18.02 28.15 13.85
CA PRO A 275 16.78 27.89 13.13
C PRO A 275 16.07 26.66 13.73
N PRO A 276 14.73 26.69 13.80
CA PRO A 276 13.97 25.59 14.35
C PRO A 276 14.15 24.34 13.49
N ASN A 277 14.13 23.17 14.12
CA ASN A 277 14.24 21.90 13.40
C ASN A 277 13.16 21.82 12.30
N PRO A 278 13.52 21.76 11.01
CA PRO A 278 12.55 21.68 9.92
C PRO A 278 11.63 20.46 10.03
N ALA A 279 12.10 19.39 10.69
CA ALA A 279 11.30 18.19 10.95
C ALA A 279 10.24 18.37 12.06
N ALA A 280 10.21 19.51 12.75
CA ALA A 280 9.19 19.85 13.74
C ALA A 280 8.25 20.97 13.28
N LEU A 281 8.51 21.59 12.12
CA LEU A 281 7.70 22.67 11.60
C LEU A 281 6.48 22.15 10.81
N PRO A 282 5.35 22.89 10.82
CA PRO A 282 4.22 22.65 9.91
C PRO A 282 4.68 22.59 8.45
N ASN A 283 4.09 21.68 7.68
CA ASN A 283 4.43 21.46 6.28
C ASN A 283 3.16 21.50 5.41
N PRO A 284 2.60 22.69 5.13
CA PRO A 284 1.39 22.81 4.31
C PRO A 284 1.54 22.20 2.91
N PRO A 285 0.47 21.59 2.36
CA PRO A 285 0.45 21.11 1.00
C PRO A 285 0.66 22.28 0.04
N ARG A 286 1.62 22.13 -0.88
CA ARG A 286 2.04 23.20 -1.79
C ARG A 286 1.34 23.15 -3.15
N MET A 287 0.72 22.01 -3.48
CA MET A 287 0.06 21.76 -4.76
C MET A 287 -1.40 22.16 -4.81
N VAL A 288 -1.92 22.71 -3.71
CA VAL A 288 -3.28 23.22 -3.63
C VAL A 288 -3.25 24.75 -3.65
N PRO A 289 -4.20 25.41 -4.33
CA PRO A 289 -4.22 26.88 -4.41
C PRO A 289 -4.30 27.60 -3.06
N ASP A 290 -4.97 26.99 -2.07
CA ASP A 290 -5.02 27.48 -0.69
C ASP A 290 -4.72 26.31 0.26
N ALA A 291 -3.56 26.36 0.92
CA ALA A 291 -3.14 25.30 1.82
C ALA A 291 -4.06 25.10 3.02
N ARG A 292 -5.04 25.97 3.28
CA ARG A 292 -6.00 25.77 4.38
C ARG A 292 -7.06 24.72 4.07
N SER A 293 -7.25 24.34 2.81
CA SER A 293 -8.37 23.51 2.38
C SER A 293 -8.02 22.67 1.15
N PHE A 294 -8.50 21.42 1.11
CA PHE A 294 -8.40 20.59 -0.07
C PHE A 294 -9.49 19.50 -0.10
N PHE A 295 -9.67 18.89 -1.28
CA PHE A 295 -10.58 17.77 -1.47
C PHE A 295 -9.82 16.48 -1.76
N LEU A 296 -10.35 15.36 -1.29
CA LEU A 296 -9.92 14.01 -1.63
C LEU A 296 -11.11 13.16 -2.07
N GLY A 297 -10.95 12.49 -3.21
CA GLY A 297 -11.90 11.52 -3.73
C GLY A 297 -11.67 10.16 -3.07
N LEU A 298 -12.73 9.50 -2.61
CA LEU A 298 -12.66 8.18 -2.00
C LEU A 298 -13.83 7.31 -2.48
N ALA A 299 -13.50 6.20 -3.14
CA ALA A 299 -14.46 5.20 -3.57
C ALA A 299 -14.60 4.11 -2.50
N TYR A 300 -15.79 4.00 -1.91
CA TYR A 300 -16.15 2.85 -1.07
C TYR A 300 -16.91 1.83 -1.91
N THR A 301 -16.51 0.56 -1.86
CA THR A 301 -17.18 -0.54 -2.54
C THR A 301 -17.69 -1.56 -1.52
N PHE A 302 -19.00 -1.74 -1.47
CA PHE A 302 -19.63 -2.90 -0.86
C PHE A 302 -19.71 -4.04 -1.87
N ALA A 303 -19.14 -5.20 -1.57
CA ALA A 303 -19.19 -6.35 -2.46
C ALA A 303 -19.62 -7.62 -1.72
N PRO A 304 -20.29 -8.58 -2.40
CA PRO A 304 -20.53 -9.89 -1.82
C PRO A 304 -19.19 -10.58 -1.53
N LEU A 305 -19.12 -11.24 -0.38
CA LEU A 305 -18.03 -12.17 -0.10
C LEU A 305 -18.30 -13.51 -0.80
N PRO A 306 -17.25 -14.25 -1.22
CA PRO A 306 -17.42 -15.62 -1.70
C PRO A 306 -18.17 -16.46 -0.65
N ALA A 307 -19.21 -17.17 -1.10
CA ALA A 307 -20.04 -18.00 -0.22
C ALA A 307 -19.23 -19.11 0.45
N SER A 308 -18.32 -19.73 -0.31
CA SER A 308 -17.28 -20.62 0.19
C SER A 308 -15.93 -19.91 0.07
N PRO A 309 -15.23 -19.63 1.18
CA PRO A 309 -13.88 -19.09 1.15
C PRO A 309 -12.95 -19.95 0.28
N MET A 310 -11.99 -19.33 -0.39
CA MET A 310 -10.96 -20.07 -1.13
C MET A 310 -10.20 -20.99 -0.17
N PRO A 311 -9.71 -22.16 -0.61
CA PRO A 311 -8.77 -22.94 0.19
C PRO A 311 -7.58 -22.06 0.62
N ALA A 312 -7.46 -21.83 1.92
CA ALA A 312 -6.40 -21.03 2.50
C ALA A 312 -5.06 -21.74 2.31
N ARG A 313 -4.00 -20.98 2.05
CA ARG A 313 -2.64 -21.51 1.90
C ARG A 313 -1.72 -20.87 2.93
N LEU A 314 -1.05 -21.71 3.71
CA LEU A 314 -0.13 -21.24 4.75
C LEU A 314 1.11 -20.58 4.12
N ALA A 315 1.57 -19.50 4.74
CA ALA A 315 2.84 -18.89 4.40
C ALA A 315 4.02 -19.77 4.84
N ASP A 316 5.08 -19.78 4.05
CA ASP A 316 6.40 -20.33 4.40
C ASP A 316 7.40 -19.17 4.36
N GLN A 317 8.25 -19.03 5.37
CA GLN A 317 9.15 -17.88 5.49
C GLN A 317 10.19 -17.79 4.38
N ARG A 318 10.41 -18.88 3.62
CA ARG A 318 11.33 -18.93 2.48
C ARG A 318 10.71 -18.34 1.20
N VAL A 319 9.39 -18.12 1.18
CA VAL A 319 8.65 -17.64 0.00
C VAL A 319 7.95 -16.33 0.32
N GLY A 320 8.29 -15.27 -0.42
CA GLY A 320 7.81 -13.92 -0.18
C GLY A 320 6.41 -13.66 -0.67
N TYR A 321 5.39 -13.94 0.15
CA TYR A 321 4.01 -13.50 -0.06
C TYR A 321 3.57 -12.52 1.02
N PHE A 322 2.70 -11.56 0.64
CA PHE A 322 1.90 -10.81 1.61
C PHE A 322 0.98 -11.78 2.34
N THR A 323 0.66 -11.50 3.61
CA THR A 323 -0.13 -12.42 4.42
C THR A 323 -1.22 -11.73 5.22
N ASP A 324 -2.36 -12.42 5.34
CA ASP A 324 -3.36 -12.18 6.35
C ASP A 324 -3.02 -12.98 7.61
N ALA A 325 -2.68 -12.26 8.68
CA ALA A 325 -2.27 -12.85 9.95
C ALA A 325 -3.39 -12.78 11.00
N PHE A 326 -3.61 -13.86 11.74
CA PHE A 326 -4.57 -13.91 12.83
C PHE A 326 -4.13 -14.86 13.94
N VAL A 327 -4.68 -14.67 15.14
CA VAL A 327 -4.55 -15.60 16.26
C VAL A 327 -5.57 -16.71 16.08
N ASP A 328 -5.07 -17.93 15.87
CA ASP A 328 -5.85 -19.16 15.75
C ASP A 328 -5.99 -19.84 17.12
N PHE A 329 -7.19 -19.75 17.69
CA PHE A 329 -7.53 -20.46 18.92
C PHE A 329 -7.95 -21.91 18.66
N GLY A 330 -8.17 -22.32 17.41
CA GLY A 330 -8.55 -23.69 17.06
C GLY A 330 -7.42 -24.70 17.13
N ASN A 331 -6.16 -24.25 17.12
CA ASN A 331 -4.99 -25.11 17.16
C ASN A 331 -4.34 -25.13 18.55
N GLU A 332 -4.87 -25.97 19.44
CA GLU A 332 -4.48 -26.01 20.86
C GLU A 332 -3.03 -26.49 21.10
N PHE A 333 -2.42 -27.17 20.11
CA PHE A 333 -1.11 -27.81 20.25
C PHE A 333 0.02 -27.08 19.52
N ALA A 334 -0.27 -26.00 18.78
CA ALA A 334 0.77 -25.18 18.18
C ALA A 334 1.44 -24.29 19.22
N GLY A 335 2.78 -24.25 19.21
CA GLY A 335 3.56 -23.38 20.09
C GLY A 335 3.32 -21.90 19.84
N ASP A 336 3.23 -21.49 18.56
CA ASP A 336 2.74 -20.18 18.14
C ASP A 336 1.29 -20.31 17.67
N ARG A 337 0.41 -19.45 18.19
CA ARG A 337 -1.00 -19.40 17.80
C ARG A 337 -1.22 -18.52 16.57
N ARG A 338 -0.19 -17.87 16.04
CA ARG A 338 -0.33 -17.01 14.88
C ARG A 338 -0.30 -17.83 13.59
N ALA A 339 -1.39 -17.75 12.84
CA ALA A 339 -1.49 -18.30 11.50
C ALA A 339 -1.33 -17.18 10.47
N HIS A 340 -0.69 -17.51 9.35
CA HIS A 340 -0.44 -16.59 8.24
C HIS A 340 -0.93 -17.24 6.95
N TYR A 341 -1.96 -16.68 6.34
CA TYR A 341 -2.44 -17.09 5.03
C TYR A 341 -1.84 -16.19 3.96
N ILE A 342 -1.28 -16.77 2.90
CA ILE A 342 -0.76 -15.97 1.79
C ILE A 342 -1.91 -15.30 1.04
N ASN A 343 -1.67 -14.08 0.59
CA ASN A 343 -2.60 -13.35 -0.25
C ASN A 343 -2.43 -13.81 -1.70
N ARG A 344 -3.49 -14.33 -2.34
CA ARG A 344 -3.45 -14.81 -3.73
C ARG A 344 -4.82 -14.77 -4.39
N TRP A 345 -4.84 -14.71 -5.72
CA TRP A 345 -6.07 -14.77 -6.49
C TRP A 345 -6.65 -16.19 -6.52
N ARG A 346 -7.98 -16.31 -6.48
CA ARG A 346 -8.65 -17.60 -6.67
C ARG A 346 -8.56 -18.04 -8.13
N LEU A 347 -7.93 -19.19 -8.36
CA LEU A 347 -7.94 -19.88 -9.65
C LEU A 347 -8.49 -21.29 -9.49
N GLU A 348 -9.42 -21.68 -10.37
CA GLU A 348 -9.97 -23.02 -10.47
C GLU A 348 -9.86 -23.51 -11.90
N LYS A 349 -9.37 -24.73 -12.12
CA LYS A 349 -9.18 -25.26 -13.47
C LYS A 349 -10.52 -25.47 -14.17
N LYS A 350 -10.61 -25.09 -15.45
CA LYS A 350 -11.71 -25.51 -16.33
C LYS A 350 -11.73 -27.03 -16.50
N ASP A 351 -10.56 -27.63 -16.72
CA ASP A 351 -10.35 -29.07 -16.70
C ASP A 351 -9.53 -29.47 -15.46
N PRO A 352 -10.17 -30.01 -14.41
CA PRO A 352 -9.48 -30.43 -13.18
C PRO A 352 -8.46 -31.56 -13.39
N ALA A 353 -8.59 -32.36 -14.46
CA ALA A 353 -7.71 -33.49 -14.73
C ALA A 353 -6.47 -33.11 -15.54
N ALA A 354 -6.51 -31.99 -16.27
CA ALA A 354 -5.37 -31.53 -17.05
C ALA A 354 -4.23 -31.00 -16.16
N GLU A 355 -2.98 -31.30 -16.52
CA GLU A 355 -1.80 -30.77 -15.83
C GLU A 355 -1.75 -29.23 -15.94
N VAL A 356 -2.00 -28.71 -17.14
CA VAL A 356 -2.16 -27.28 -17.43
C VAL A 356 -3.58 -27.04 -17.95
N SER A 357 -4.32 -26.13 -17.32
CA SER A 357 -5.68 -25.76 -17.73
C SER A 357 -5.85 -24.25 -17.70
N GLU A 358 -6.73 -23.72 -18.55
CA GLU A 358 -7.25 -22.37 -18.34
C GLU A 358 -8.07 -22.31 -17.04
N PRO A 359 -8.10 -21.17 -16.34
CA PRO A 359 -8.97 -20.99 -15.19
C PRO A 359 -10.42 -20.76 -15.62
N LYS A 360 -11.39 -21.23 -14.82
CA LYS A 360 -12.81 -20.95 -15.05
C LYS A 360 -13.11 -19.46 -15.13
N VAL A 361 -12.49 -18.71 -14.22
CA VAL A 361 -12.50 -17.24 -14.19
C VAL A 361 -11.04 -16.79 -14.14
N PRO A 362 -10.49 -16.19 -15.21
CA PRO A 362 -9.15 -15.62 -15.18
C PRO A 362 -9.11 -14.36 -14.31
N ILE A 363 -7.91 -13.99 -13.86
CA ILE A 363 -7.66 -12.72 -13.20
C ILE A 363 -7.87 -11.61 -14.23
N ARG A 364 -8.95 -10.86 -14.06
CA ARG A 364 -9.26 -9.73 -14.93
C ARG A 364 -8.33 -8.57 -14.59
N VAL A 365 -7.46 -8.21 -15.53
CA VAL A 365 -6.54 -7.08 -15.41
C VAL A 365 -7.02 -5.95 -16.30
N VAL A 366 -7.26 -4.79 -15.71
CA VAL A 366 -7.75 -3.60 -16.40
C VAL A 366 -6.62 -2.57 -16.49
N MET A 367 -6.16 -2.29 -17.69
CA MET A 367 -5.31 -1.14 -17.98
C MET A 367 -6.16 0.13 -18.00
N ASP A 368 -5.84 1.09 -17.14
CA ASP A 368 -6.53 2.37 -17.02
C ASP A 368 -6.46 3.16 -18.35
N ARG A 369 -7.52 3.90 -18.69
CA ARG A 369 -7.57 4.72 -19.92
C ARG A 369 -6.48 5.79 -19.93
N ASN A 370 -6.04 6.23 -18.75
CA ASN A 370 -5.01 7.24 -18.58
C ASN A 370 -3.60 6.81 -19.06
N ILE A 371 -3.38 5.52 -19.35
CA ILE A 371 -2.10 5.05 -19.90
C ILE A 371 -1.93 5.61 -21.32
N PRO A 372 -0.87 6.41 -21.59
CA PRO A 372 -0.63 6.95 -22.92
C PRO A 372 -0.51 5.86 -23.97
N GLU A 373 -1.11 6.05 -25.14
CA GLU A 373 -1.19 5.02 -26.20
C GLU A 373 0.17 4.41 -26.55
N LYS A 374 1.21 5.24 -26.64
CA LYS A 374 2.59 4.80 -26.96
C LYS A 374 3.17 3.77 -25.97
N TRP A 375 2.65 3.70 -24.75
CA TRP A 375 3.12 2.79 -23.70
C TRP A 375 2.20 1.60 -23.44
N ARG A 376 0.99 1.58 -24.00
CA ARG A 376 0.00 0.51 -23.75
C ARG A 376 0.55 -0.88 -24.10
N ALA A 377 1.28 -1.01 -25.21
CA ALA A 377 1.90 -2.28 -25.59
C ALA A 377 2.91 -2.78 -24.54
N THR A 378 3.84 -1.92 -24.14
CA THR A 378 4.86 -2.23 -23.12
C THR A 378 4.25 -2.60 -21.77
N VAL A 379 3.22 -1.87 -21.32
CA VAL A 379 2.49 -2.18 -20.09
C VAL A 379 1.79 -3.53 -20.20
N ARG A 380 1.10 -3.80 -21.32
CA ARG A 380 0.45 -5.09 -21.58
C ARG A 380 1.44 -6.26 -21.55
N GLU A 381 2.59 -6.10 -22.18
CA GLU A 381 3.66 -7.10 -22.18
C GLU A 381 4.18 -7.38 -20.78
N GLY A 382 4.39 -6.35 -19.94
CA GLY A 382 4.81 -6.51 -18.56
C GLY A 382 3.80 -7.30 -17.72
N ILE A 383 2.50 -7.03 -17.90
CA ILE A 383 1.43 -7.79 -17.22
C ILE A 383 1.43 -9.25 -17.66
N LEU A 384 1.48 -9.50 -18.98
CA LEU A 384 1.37 -10.84 -19.55
C LEU A 384 2.61 -11.70 -19.30
N GLU A 385 3.74 -11.11 -18.90
CA GLU A 385 4.95 -11.86 -18.52
C GLU A 385 4.66 -12.88 -17.41
N TRP A 386 3.78 -12.54 -16.46
CA TRP A 386 3.35 -13.42 -15.38
C TRP A 386 2.65 -14.70 -15.85
N ASN A 387 2.01 -14.70 -17.03
CA ASN A 387 1.39 -15.91 -17.57
C ASN A 387 2.41 -17.03 -17.81
N LYS A 388 3.69 -16.71 -18.05
CA LYS A 388 4.76 -17.72 -18.16
C LYS A 388 4.93 -18.48 -16.84
N ALA A 389 4.89 -17.80 -15.70
CA ALA A 389 4.99 -18.42 -14.38
C ALA A 389 3.73 -19.19 -14.00
N PHE A 390 2.57 -18.64 -14.31
CA PHE A 390 1.30 -19.33 -14.14
C PHE A 390 1.21 -20.62 -14.97
N GLU A 391 1.69 -20.62 -16.21
CA GLU A 391 1.66 -21.83 -17.05
C GLU A 391 2.53 -22.94 -16.44
N ARG A 392 3.73 -22.61 -15.91
CA ARG A 392 4.56 -23.58 -15.16
C ARG A 392 3.87 -24.10 -13.89
N ALA A 393 3.03 -23.29 -13.25
CA ALA A 393 2.23 -23.67 -12.10
C ALA A 393 0.95 -24.46 -12.46
N GLY A 394 0.66 -24.65 -13.75
CA GLY A 394 -0.50 -25.42 -14.24
C GLY A 394 -1.66 -24.57 -14.77
N TRP A 395 -1.43 -23.29 -15.06
CA TRP A 395 -2.48 -22.33 -15.44
C TRP A 395 -2.17 -21.64 -16.78
N ARG A 396 -2.92 -21.98 -17.81
CA ARG A 396 -2.83 -21.25 -19.09
C ARG A 396 -3.69 -19.99 -19.03
N ASN A 397 -3.21 -18.86 -19.54
CA ASN A 397 -3.98 -17.60 -19.61
C ASN A 397 -4.59 -17.20 -18.26
N ALA A 398 -3.81 -17.29 -17.17
CA ALA A 398 -4.28 -16.93 -15.84
C ALA A 398 -4.67 -15.45 -15.73
N LEU A 399 -3.90 -14.55 -16.36
CA LEU A 399 -4.21 -13.13 -16.47
C LEU A 399 -4.87 -12.83 -17.82
N ALA A 400 -6.03 -12.18 -17.77
CA ALA A 400 -6.76 -11.67 -18.93
C ALA A 400 -6.73 -10.14 -18.92
N VAL A 401 -6.00 -9.55 -19.87
CA VAL A 401 -5.72 -8.10 -19.88
C VAL A 401 -6.63 -7.36 -20.85
N GLU A 402 -7.36 -6.37 -20.36
CA GLU A 402 -8.19 -5.47 -21.16
C GLU A 402 -7.76 -4.01 -21.01
N GLN A 403 -7.93 -3.24 -22.09
CA GLN A 403 -7.78 -1.78 -22.04
C GLN A 403 -9.14 -1.18 -21.68
N GLN A 404 -9.18 -0.34 -20.65
CA GLN A 404 -10.39 0.43 -20.34
C GLN A 404 -10.76 1.33 -21.54
N PRO A 405 -12.03 1.31 -22.01
CA PRO A 405 -12.50 2.20 -23.07
C PRO A 405 -12.43 3.68 -22.68
N GLU A 406 -12.18 4.56 -23.66
CA GLU A 406 -12.11 6.01 -23.45
C GLU A 406 -13.44 6.60 -22.95
N ASP A 407 -14.55 6.08 -23.46
CA ASP A 407 -15.93 6.49 -23.16
C ASP A 407 -16.55 5.70 -21.99
N ALA A 408 -15.76 4.89 -21.28
CA ALA A 408 -16.27 4.09 -20.17
C ALA A 408 -16.90 4.98 -19.09
N ASP A 409 -18.11 4.61 -18.66
CA ASP A 409 -18.87 5.25 -17.57
C ASP A 409 -18.42 4.79 -16.17
N TRP A 410 -17.39 3.96 -16.11
CA TRP A 410 -16.86 3.32 -14.91
C TRP A 410 -15.37 3.60 -14.72
N THR A 411 -14.87 3.31 -13.53
CA THR A 411 -13.44 3.40 -13.21
C THR A 411 -12.93 2.07 -12.67
N SER A 412 -11.64 1.79 -12.89
CA SER A 412 -10.96 0.67 -12.27
C SER A 412 -10.83 0.81 -10.74
N LEU A 413 -11.24 1.95 -10.16
CA LEU A 413 -11.29 2.24 -8.71
C LEU A 413 -12.50 1.67 -7.96
N GLU A 414 -13.50 1.17 -8.69
CA GLU A 414 -14.76 0.68 -8.13
C GLU A 414 -14.88 -0.84 -8.35
N GLY A 415 -15.66 -1.52 -7.52
CA GLY A 415 -15.96 -2.95 -7.67
C GLY A 415 -14.93 -3.89 -7.03
N ALA A 416 -15.14 -5.18 -7.22
CA ALA A 416 -14.27 -6.26 -6.76
C ALA A 416 -13.91 -7.18 -7.95
N HIS A 417 -13.02 -8.13 -7.70
CA HIS A 417 -12.49 -9.14 -8.62
C HIS A 417 -11.80 -8.56 -9.87
N LEU A 418 -11.00 -7.51 -9.69
CA LEU A 418 -10.16 -6.94 -10.74
C LEU A 418 -8.80 -6.46 -10.21
N LEU A 419 -7.78 -6.54 -11.07
CA LEU A 419 -6.48 -5.92 -10.89
C LEU A 419 -6.40 -4.67 -11.78
N ALA A 420 -6.31 -3.49 -11.18
CA ALA A 420 -6.20 -2.23 -11.92
C ALA A 420 -4.73 -1.88 -12.18
N VAL A 421 -4.32 -1.71 -13.44
CA VAL A 421 -3.03 -1.12 -13.79
C VAL A 421 -3.25 0.35 -14.12
N ARG A 422 -2.85 1.22 -13.20
CA ARG A 422 -3.22 2.64 -13.20
C ARG A 422 -2.07 3.53 -13.63
N TRP A 423 -2.42 4.63 -14.28
CA TRP A 423 -1.50 5.68 -14.69
C TRP A 423 -1.95 7.01 -14.09
N PHE A 424 -1.05 7.74 -13.44
CA PHE A 424 -1.37 9.00 -12.79
C PHE A 424 -0.22 9.99 -12.89
N ALA A 425 -0.54 11.28 -12.94
CA ALA A 425 0.46 12.33 -12.86
C ALA A 425 0.84 12.58 -11.40
N MET A 426 2.12 12.74 -11.14
CA MET A 426 2.62 13.31 -9.89
C MET A 426 3.57 14.45 -10.24
N GLU A 427 3.50 15.53 -9.47
CA GLU A 427 4.58 16.50 -9.51
C GLU A 427 5.73 15.94 -8.68
N GLY A 428 6.90 16.07 -9.25
CA GLY A 428 8.10 15.93 -8.49
C GLY A 428 9.07 14.96 -9.15
N PRO A 429 10.34 15.15 -8.84
CA PRO A 429 11.40 14.20 -9.10
C PRO A 429 11.21 12.94 -8.25
N GLY A 430 11.31 11.77 -8.88
CA GLY A 430 11.02 10.50 -8.23
C GLY A 430 9.61 10.01 -8.55
N ALA A 431 9.52 8.76 -8.92
CA ALA A 431 8.32 8.12 -9.40
C ALA A 431 7.92 7.02 -8.43
N MET A 432 6.76 7.07 -7.78
CA MET A 432 6.36 5.99 -6.87
C MET A 432 5.37 5.06 -7.57
N ALA A 433 5.71 3.78 -7.61
CA ALA A 433 4.84 2.73 -8.11
C ALA A 433 4.47 1.81 -6.94
N VAL A 434 3.20 1.41 -6.89
CA VAL A 434 2.67 0.68 -5.73
C VAL A 434 1.76 -0.45 -6.18
N GLY A 435 2.10 -1.66 -5.79
CA GLY A 435 1.28 -2.84 -5.91
C GLY A 435 0.54 -3.13 -4.60
N LEU A 436 -0.76 -2.91 -4.59
CA LEU A 436 -1.62 -3.13 -3.43
C LEU A 436 -2.63 -4.22 -3.72
N SER A 437 -3.08 -4.89 -2.66
CA SER A 437 -4.22 -5.79 -2.71
C SER A 437 -5.09 -5.65 -1.47
N GLN A 438 -6.38 -5.89 -1.65
CA GLN A 438 -7.37 -6.08 -0.59
C GLN A 438 -7.87 -7.52 -0.69
N SER A 439 -7.88 -8.22 0.43
CA SER A 439 -8.17 -9.65 0.50
C SER A 439 -9.38 -9.97 1.36
N ASP A 440 -9.94 -11.16 1.16
CA ASP A 440 -10.80 -11.81 2.13
C ASP A 440 -9.92 -12.47 3.20
N PRO A 441 -9.82 -11.90 4.41
CA PRO A 441 -8.91 -12.39 5.44
C PRO A 441 -9.27 -13.80 5.92
N ARG A 442 -10.47 -14.32 5.61
CA ARG A 442 -10.88 -15.70 5.93
C ARG A 442 -10.05 -16.74 5.19
N SER A 443 -9.45 -16.38 4.05
CA SER A 443 -8.70 -17.31 3.19
C SER A 443 -7.42 -16.75 2.57
N GLY A 444 -7.21 -15.43 2.58
CA GLY A 444 -6.17 -14.76 1.79
C GLY A 444 -6.55 -14.57 0.32
N GLU A 445 -7.81 -14.77 -0.07
CA GLU A 445 -8.26 -14.52 -1.44
C GLU A 445 -8.19 -13.04 -1.77
N ILE A 446 -7.35 -12.65 -2.74
CA ILE A 446 -7.33 -11.27 -3.23
C ILE A 446 -8.65 -10.99 -3.95
N LEU A 447 -9.38 -10.02 -3.43
CA LEU A 447 -10.63 -9.54 -4.01
C LEU A 447 -10.38 -8.35 -4.92
N ARG A 448 -9.33 -7.56 -4.70
CA ARG A 448 -9.03 -6.38 -5.50
C ARG A 448 -7.53 -6.11 -5.48
N GLY A 449 -6.96 -5.77 -6.62
CA GLY A 449 -5.55 -5.41 -6.73
C GLY A 449 -5.37 -4.11 -7.51
N ALA A 450 -4.27 -3.41 -7.26
CA ALA A 450 -3.85 -2.31 -8.11
C ALA A 450 -2.33 -2.28 -8.25
N ALA A 451 -1.85 -2.09 -9.48
CA ALA A 451 -0.49 -1.68 -9.81
C ALA A 451 -0.54 -0.23 -10.27
N ILE A 452 0.00 0.67 -9.46
CA ILE A 452 -0.10 2.12 -9.66
C ILE A 452 1.21 2.59 -10.26
N ILE A 453 1.20 3.17 -11.48
CA ILE A 453 2.41 3.56 -12.22
C ILE A 453 2.36 5.07 -12.50
N PRO A 454 3.41 5.83 -12.13
CA PRO A 454 3.40 7.28 -12.25
C PRO A 454 3.90 7.75 -13.62
N GLU A 455 3.34 8.85 -14.12
CA GLU A 455 3.66 9.42 -15.43
C GLU A 455 5.11 9.87 -15.56
N ASN A 456 5.68 10.40 -14.47
CA ASN A 456 7.04 10.93 -14.46
C ASN A 456 8.10 9.83 -14.64
N TRP A 457 7.73 8.54 -14.63
CA TRP A 457 8.58 7.44 -15.16
C TRP A 457 9.09 7.77 -16.56
N MET A 458 8.30 8.49 -17.35
CA MET A 458 8.58 8.75 -18.76
C MET A 458 9.50 9.96 -18.99
N ARG A 459 9.96 10.61 -17.91
CA ARG A 459 10.73 11.86 -17.96
C ARG A 459 12.07 11.78 -17.22
N PHE A 460 12.52 10.61 -16.78
CA PHE A 460 13.75 10.47 -15.99
C PHE A 460 15.01 10.97 -16.72
N ASP A 461 14.99 10.93 -18.05
CA ASP A 461 16.05 11.44 -18.92
C ASP A 461 16.16 12.97 -18.83
N ARG A 462 15.08 13.66 -18.45
CA ARG A 462 14.93 15.12 -18.52
C ARG A 462 14.76 15.82 -17.17
N LEU A 463 14.46 15.12 -16.08
CA LEU A 463 14.14 15.71 -14.76
C LEU A 463 14.85 14.99 -13.60
N ASP A 464 15.39 15.76 -12.64
CA ASP A 464 15.94 15.27 -11.35
C ASP A 464 15.48 16.13 -10.15
N LEU A 465 15.69 15.63 -8.93
CA LEU A 465 15.23 16.21 -7.66
C LEU A 465 15.82 17.53 -7.29
N ALA A 466 17.00 17.80 -7.84
CA ALA A 466 17.68 19.07 -7.73
C ALA A 466 17.19 20.13 -8.74
N ASP A 467 16.32 19.76 -9.68
CA ASP A 467 15.90 20.62 -10.80
C ASP A 467 14.54 21.29 -10.55
N THR A 468 13.76 20.76 -9.59
CA THR A 468 12.47 21.32 -9.18
C THR A 468 12.60 22.13 -7.89
N GLU A 469 12.36 23.44 -7.98
CA GLU A 469 12.05 24.25 -6.81
C GLU A 469 10.54 24.19 -6.55
N PRO A 470 10.06 23.88 -5.33
CA PRO A 470 10.83 23.72 -4.09
C PRO A 470 11.08 22.25 -3.68
N ARG A 471 12.18 22.01 -2.95
CA ARG A 471 12.59 20.71 -2.37
C ARG A 471 11.48 20.07 -1.52
N LEU A 472 11.09 18.83 -1.84
CA LEU A 472 10.29 17.97 -0.95
C LEU A 472 11.19 17.45 0.18
N ALA A 473 10.90 17.88 1.41
CA ALA A 473 11.53 17.33 2.61
C ALA A 473 10.58 16.34 3.29
N GLY A 474 11.09 15.15 3.62
CA GLY A 474 10.50 14.22 4.58
C GLY A 474 9.87 12.98 3.97
N ALA A 475 10.65 11.90 3.87
CA ALA A 475 10.08 10.55 3.91
C ALA A 475 9.72 10.26 5.37
N ALA A 476 8.42 10.20 5.69
CA ALA A 476 7.96 9.58 6.92
C ALA A 476 8.24 8.07 6.86
N ALA A 477 8.35 7.42 8.02
CA ALA A 477 8.48 5.97 8.11
C ALA A 477 7.33 5.30 7.34
N LEU A 478 7.67 4.61 6.26
CA LEU A 478 6.72 3.99 5.34
C LEU A 478 6.23 2.67 5.93
N ASP A 479 4.94 2.39 5.77
CA ASP A 479 4.36 1.05 5.92
C ASP A 479 5.11 0.08 4.98
N ALA A 480 5.31 -1.17 5.38
CA ALA A 480 5.97 -2.20 4.56
C ALA A 480 5.23 -2.48 3.23
N ARG A 481 4.00 -1.97 3.07
CA ARG A 481 3.22 -2.03 1.83
C ARG A 481 3.52 -0.90 0.84
N MET A 482 4.26 0.12 1.26
CA MET A 482 4.62 1.27 0.42
C MET A 482 5.95 1.00 -0.29
N CYS A 483 5.87 0.66 -1.58
CA CYS A 483 7.03 0.40 -2.44
C CYS A 483 7.70 1.71 -2.88
N SER A 484 9.01 1.87 -2.63
CA SER A 484 9.83 2.97 -3.17
C SER A 484 10.59 2.61 -4.42
N TYR A 485 10.41 1.38 -4.94
CA TYR A 485 11.22 0.82 -6.02
C TYR A 485 11.33 1.77 -7.18
N ALA A 486 10.17 2.20 -7.68
CA ALA A 486 10.13 3.08 -8.82
C ALA A 486 10.98 4.34 -8.53
N SER A 487 10.85 5.01 -7.38
CA SER A 487 11.42 6.36 -7.26
C SER A 487 12.93 6.32 -7.35
N ASP A 488 13.48 5.32 -6.71
CA ASP A 488 14.90 5.06 -6.72
C ASP A 488 15.34 4.45 -8.07
N ALA A 489 14.58 3.51 -8.65
CA ALA A 489 14.88 2.93 -9.97
C ALA A 489 14.81 3.97 -11.11
N LEU A 490 14.04 5.05 -10.96
CA LEU A 490 13.99 6.19 -11.86
C LEU A 490 15.36 6.89 -11.89
N GLU A 491 15.90 7.18 -10.70
CA GLU A 491 17.21 7.81 -10.53
C GLU A 491 18.33 6.86 -11.02
N GLN A 492 18.19 5.57 -10.75
CA GLN A 492 19.10 4.55 -11.27
C GLN A 492 19.11 4.53 -12.81
N ALA A 493 17.92 4.53 -13.42
CA ALA A 493 17.74 4.56 -14.86
C ALA A 493 18.28 5.85 -15.48
N GLY A 494 18.01 7.00 -14.88
CA GLY A 494 18.50 8.31 -15.33
C GLY A 494 20.02 8.43 -15.29
N PHE A 495 20.67 7.92 -14.25
CA PHE A 495 22.13 7.82 -14.20
C PHE A 495 22.70 6.99 -15.36
N GLY A 496 22.17 5.78 -15.56
CA GLY A 496 22.64 4.89 -16.63
C GLY A 496 22.43 5.51 -18.02
N PHE A 497 21.27 6.12 -18.24
CA PHE A 497 20.92 6.79 -19.49
C PHE A 497 21.88 7.95 -19.81
N GLU A 498 22.11 8.85 -18.85
CA GLU A 498 23.00 10.00 -19.02
C GLU A 498 24.44 9.54 -19.29
N LEU A 499 24.95 8.57 -18.50
CA LEU A 499 26.30 8.07 -18.68
C LEU A 499 26.49 7.43 -20.06
N MET A 500 25.54 6.61 -20.51
CA MET A 500 25.63 5.98 -21.84
C MET A 500 25.49 7.01 -22.96
N THR A 501 24.66 8.04 -22.79
CA THR A 501 24.53 9.16 -23.74
C THR A 501 25.83 9.95 -23.86
N LEU A 502 26.45 10.34 -22.74
CA LEU A 502 27.73 11.07 -22.74
C LEU A 502 28.90 10.25 -23.28
N ARG A 503 28.81 8.92 -23.23
CA ARG A 503 29.75 8.02 -23.91
C ARG A 503 29.53 7.93 -25.43
N GLY A 504 28.46 8.51 -25.95
CA GLY A 504 28.05 8.36 -27.35
C GLY A 504 27.53 6.95 -27.68
N ALA A 505 27.07 6.18 -26.70
CA ALA A 505 26.59 4.82 -26.94
C ALA A 505 25.22 4.78 -27.61
N PHE A 506 24.41 5.83 -27.47
CA PHE A 506 23.20 6.07 -28.24
C PHE A 506 22.82 7.56 -28.25
N ASP A 507 22.05 7.96 -29.26
CA ASP A 507 21.36 9.26 -29.31
C ASP A 507 20.25 9.28 -28.25
N PRO A 508 20.16 10.29 -27.37
CA PRO A 508 19.12 10.39 -26.34
C PRO A 508 17.70 10.50 -26.90
N ASN A 509 17.54 10.88 -28.18
CA ASN A 509 16.25 10.89 -28.87
C ASN A 509 16.11 9.76 -29.91
N GLY A 510 17.07 8.84 -29.94
CA GLY A 510 17.12 7.72 -30.87
C GLY A 510 16.35 6.47 -30.41
N PRO A 511 16.24 5.45 -31.27
CA PRO A 511 15.49 4.23 -30.98
C PRO A 511 16.14 3.38 -29.85
N GLU A 512 17.45 3.44 -29.68
CA GLU A 512 18.15 2.80 -28.55
C GLU A 512 17.76 3.40 -27.20
N ALA A 513 17.67 4.74 -27.12
CA ALA A 513 17.22 5.46 -25.93
C ALA A 513 15.76 5.10 -25.61
N GLU A 514 14.89 5.08 -26.62
CA GLU A 514 13.49 4.65 -26.45
C GLU A 514 13.41 3.21 -25.93
N ARG A 515 14.24 2.29 -26.46
CA ARG A 515 14.30 0.91 -26.01
C ARG A 515 14.74 0.79 -24.55
N TYR A 516 15.71 1.59 -24.11
CA TYR A 516 16.13 1.65 -22.71
C TYR A 516 14.96 2.06 -21.80
N VAL A 517 14.24 3.14 -22.15
CA VAL A 517 13.05 3.61 -21.42
C VAL A 517 11.95 2.55 -21.38
N ARG A 518 11.64 1.90 -22.52
CA ARG A 518 10.62 0.84 -22.60
C ARG A 518 10.96 -0.35 -21.71
N ASN A 519 12.21 -0.78 -21.70
CA ASN A 519 12.65 -1.90 -20.87
C ASN A 519 12.58 -1.55 -19.38
N GLY A 520 12.95 -0.33 -18.99
CA GLY A 520 12.78 0.16 -17.62
C GLY A 520 11.31 0.23 -17.21
N LEU A 521 10.42 0.71 -18.09
CA LEU A 521 8.97 0.70 -17.83
C LEU A 521 8.43 -0.72 -17.66
N LYS A 522 8.81 -1.64 -18.56
CA LYS A 522 8.38 -3.04 -18.48
C LYS A 522 8.81 -3.65 -17.14
N ALA A 523 10.05 -3.43 -16.70
CA ALA A 523 10.55 -3.93 -15.41
C ALA A 523 9.67 -3.49 -14.23
N VAL A 524 9.32 -2.20 -14.16
CA VAL A 524 8.44 -1.66 -13.10
C VAL A 524 7.04 -2.24 -13.19
N VAL A 525 6.46 -2.33 -14.39
CA VAL A 525 5.13 -2.94 -14.57
C VAL A 525 5.12 -4.39 -14.07
N VAL A 526 6.13 -5.18 -14.42
CA VAL A 526 6.23 -6.58 -13.99
C VAL A 526 6.33 -6.66 -12.47
N HIS A 527 7.16 -5.81 -11.84
CA HIS A 527 7.32 -5.72 -10.39
C HIS A 527 6.00 -5.40 -9.66
N GLU A 528 5.32 -4.32 -10.04
CA GLU A 528 4.08 -3.89 -9.38
C GLU A 528 2.93 -4.88 -9.58
N VAL A 529 2.87 -5.54 -10.75
CA VAL A 529 1.92 -6.63 -10.96
C VAL A 529 2.24 -7.81 -10.05
N GLY A 530 3.52 -8.11 -9.80
CA GLY A 530 3.93 -9.15 -8.84
C GLY A 530 3.38 -8.91 -7.43
N HIS A 531 3.47 -7.67 -6.94
CA HIS A 531 2.83 -7.27 -5.68
C HIS A 531 1.31 -7.44 -5.71
N ALA A 532 0.65 -7.00 -6.79
CA ALA A 532 -0.79 -7.15 -6.95
C ALA A 532 -1.24 -8.62 -7.14
N LEU A 533 -0.31 -9.54 -7.43
CA LEU A 533 -0.52 -10.99 -7.42
C LEU A 533 -0.26 -11.65 -6.06
N GLY A 534 0.27 -10.88 -5.10
CA GLY A 534 0.49 -11.29 -3.71
C GLY A 534 1.95 -11.37 -3.27
N LEU A 535 2.92 -11.08 -4.13
CA LEU A 535 4.35 -11.25 -3.80
C LEU A 535 4.94 -10.07 -3.03
N ARG A 536 5.87 -10.35 -2.12
CA ARG A 536 6.69 -9.33 -1.44
C ARG A 536 8.00 -9.09 -2.19
N HIS A 537 8.73 -8.06 -1.78
CA HIS A 537 10.09 -7.83 -2.26
C HIS A 537 11.01 -9.01 -1.92
N ASN A 538 12.02 -9.23 -2.76
CA ASN A 538 13.13 -10.15 -2.54
C ASN A 538 14.48 -9.46 -2.75
N PHE A 539 15.05 -8.91 -1.67
CA PHE A 539 16.31 -8.14 -1.72
C PHE A 539 17.58 -9.00 -1.68
N LYS A 540 17.44 -10.33 -1.72
CA LYS A 540 18.58 -11.27 -1.79
C LYS A 540 18.73 -11.87 -3.20
N ALA A 541 17.81 -11.57 -4.12
CA ALA A 541 17.70 -12.27 -5.40
C ALA A 541 18.94 -12.10 -6.29
N SER A 542 19.55 -10.92 -6.25
CA SER A 542 20.75 -10.59 -7.03
C SER A 542 21.98 -11.41 -6.61
N SER A 543 22.02 -11.93 -5.37
CA SER A 543 23.17 -12.64 -4.81
C SER A 543 23.41 -14.03 -5.43
N GLY A 544 22.46 -14.53 -6.22
CA GLY A 544 22.60 -15.80 -6.95
C GLY A 544 23.27 -15.66 -8.32
N ILE A 545 23.62 -14.45 -8.77
CA ILE A 545 24.19 -14.20 -10.11
C ILE A 545 25.62 -13.69 -10.00
N SER A 546 26.53 -14.19 -10.84
CA SER A 546 27.92 -13.71 -10.86
C SER A 546 28.10 -12.43 -11.68
N ALA A 547 29.11 -11.62 -11.34
CA ALA A 547 29.48 -10.44 -12.14
C ALA A 547 29.83 -10.78 -13.59
N ALA A 548 30.44 -11.95 -13.84
CA ALA A 548 30.76 -12.42 -15.19
C ALA A 548 29.51 -12.71 -16.02
N ALA A 549 28.49 -13.33 -15.40
CA ALA A 549 27.22 -13.63 -16.05
C ALA A 549 26.48 -12.34 -16.46
N LEU A 550 26.54 -11.28 -15.66
CA LEU A 550 25.96 -9.98 -16.00
C LEU A 550 26.62 -9.29 -17.20
N ARG A 551 27.80 -9.73 -17.63
CA ARG A 551 28.49 -9.24 -18.84
C ARG A 551 28.27 -10.15 -20.05
N ASP A 552 27.53 -11.24 -19.89
CA ASP A 552 27.15 -12.14 -20.97
C ASP A 552 25.73 -11.78 -21.50
N PRO A 553 25.60 -11.26 -22.73
CA PRO A 553 24.31 -10.94 -23.31
C PRO A 553 23.38 -12.15 -23.43
N ALA A 554 23.91 -13.34 -23.73
CA ALA A 554 23.08 -14.54 -23.85
C ALA A 554 22.49 -14.91 -22.49
N PHE A 555 23.31 -14.89 -21.44
CA PHE A 555 22.86 -15.13 -20.07
C PHE A 555 21.80 -14.11 -19.63
N THR A 556 22.09 -12.81 -19.76
CA THR A 556 21.16 -11.76 -19.31
C THR A 556 19.86 -11.74 -20.11
N HIS A 557 19.88 -12.17 -21.38
CA HIS A 557 18.69 -12.33 -22.20
C HIS A 557 17.83 -13.55 -21.83
N GLU A 558 18.45 -14.63 -21.33
CA GLU A 558 17.72 -15.84 -20.90
C GLU A 558 17.20 -15.74 -19.47
N HIS A 559 18.02 -15.21 -18.55
CA HIS A 559 17.78 -15.25 -17.11
C HIS A 559 17.47 -13.89 -16.49
N GLY A 560 17.66 -12.80 -17.23
CA GLY A 560 17.61 -11.46 -16.69
C GLY A 560 18.87 -11.07 -15.92
N VAL A 561 18.80 -9.96 -15.19
CA VAL A 561 19.91 -9.40 -14.40
C VAL A 561 19.83 -9.74 -12.90
N SER A 562 18.73 -10.33 -12.45
CA SER A 562 18.49 -10.78 -11.09
C SER A 562 17.62 -12.04 -11.10
N ASN A 563 17.63 -12.84 -10.03
CA ASN A 563 16.76 -14.01 -9.94
C ASN A 563 15.29 -13.67 -9.64
N SER A 564 14.98 -12.41 -9.33
CA SER A 564 13.62 -11.95 -9.09
C SER A 564 13.40 -10.54 -9.61
N VAL A 565 12.27 -10.31 -10.26
CA VAL A 565 11.76 -8.96 -10.54
C VAL A 565 11.37 -8.22 -9.27
N MET A 566 11.09 -8.93 -8.17
CA MET A 566 10.69 -8.36 -6.88
C MET A 566 11.86 -7.76 -6.08
N ASP A 567 13.07 -7.77 -6.62
CA ASP A 567 14.22 -7.06 -6.08
C ASP A 567 14.24 -5.60 -6.59
N TYR A 568 15.01 -4.74 -5.92
CA TYR A 568 15.28 -3.37 -6.37
C TYR A 568 16.42 -3.37 -7.39
N ASN A 569 16.16 -3.95 -8.56
CA ASN A 569 17.13 -4.15 -9.62
C ASN A 569 17.56 -2.81 -10.26
N PRO A 570 18.82 -2.38 -10.11
CA PRO A 570 19.35 -1.22 -10.82
C PRO A 570 19.75 -1.59 -12.27
N PRO A 571 19.93 -0.61 -13.17
CA PRO A 571 20.43 -0.89 -14.51
C PRO A 571 21.84 -1.49 -14.48
N ASN A 572 22.04 -2.53 -15.27
CA ASN A 572 23.26 -3.29 -15.41
C ASN A 572 24.29 -2.59 -16.32
N VAL A 573 24.73 -1.39 -15.91
CA VAL A 573 25.61 -0.50 -16.70
C VAL A 573 27.05 -1.06 -16.81
N PRO A 574 27.62 -1.19 -18.04
CA PRO A 574 29.02 -1.63 -18.23
C PRO A 574 30.04 -0.58 -17.79
N LEU A 575 31.21 -1.03 -17.31
CA LEU A 575 32.42 -0.20 -17.31
C LEU A 575 32.89 0.04 -18.75
N ARG A 576 33.76 1.03 -18.95
CA ARG A 576 34.33 1.32 -20.27
C ARG A 576 35.10 0.10 -20.80
N GLY A 577 34.82 -0.29 -22.04
CA GLY A 577 35.47 -1.43 -22.71
C GLY A 577 34.87 -2.80 -22.36
N GLU A 578 33.92 -2.87 -21.44
CA GLU A 578 33.17 -4.10 -21.19
C GLU A 578 32.06 -4.32 -22.21
N ARG A 579 31.65 -5.58 -22.35
CA ARG A 579 30.52 -5.94 -23.19
C ARG A 579 29.22 -5.38 -22.63
N VAL A 580 28.42 -4.80 -23.52
CA VAL A 580 27.04 -4.38 -23.23
C VAL A 580 26.16 -5.63 -23.23
N ALA A 581 25.43 -5.82 -22.13
CA ALA A 581 24.42 -6.85 -21.94
C ALA A 581 23.07 -6.15 -21.68
N ASP A 582 22.01 -6.89 -21.32
CA ASP A 582 20.73 -6.26 -21.00
C ASP A 582 20.88 -5.27 -19.84
N TYR A 583 20.36 -4.05 -20.01
CA TYR A 583 20.42 -3.00 -18.98
C TYR A 583 19.39 -3.23 -17.88
N HIS A 584 18.17 -3.61 -18.22
CA HIS A 584 17.07 -3.76 -17.27
C HIS A 584 16.61 -5.22 -17.21
N MET A 585 15.97 -5.58 -16.11
CA MET A 585 15.25 -6.85 -16.00
C MET A 585 14.13 -6.87 -17.04
N HIS A 586 14.23 -7.74 -18.05
CA HIS A 586 13.32 -7.74 -19.20
C HIS A 586 12.13 -8.71 -19.04
N GLY A 587 12.17 -9.60 -18.03
CA GLY A 587 11.21 -10.67 -17.77
C GLY A 587 11.33 -11.21 -16.34
N LEU A 588 10.78 -12.41 -16.08
CA LEU A 588 10.83 -13.06 -14.76
C LEU A 588 12.13 -13.83 -14.51
N GLY A 589 12.63 -13.79 -13.29
CA GLY A 589 13.76 -14.61 -12.84
C GLY A 589 13.32 -15.93 -12.20
N ALA A 590 14.28 -16.81 -11.89
CA ALA A 590 14.02 -18.16 -11.36
C ALA A 590 13.16 -18.17 -10.09
N TYR A 591 13.39 -17.21 -9.18
CA TYR A 591 12.62 -17.07 -7.94
C TYR A 591 11.15 -16.77 -8.21
N ASP A 592 10.84 -15.92 -9.20
CA ASP A 592 9.47 -15.51 -9.50
C ASP A 592 8.62 -16.69 -9.98
N TYR A 593 9.18 -17.53 -10.86
CA TYR A 593 8.56 -18.78 -11.29
C TYR A 593 8.26 -19.71 -10.11
N TRP A 594 9.23 -19.85 -9.21
CA TRP A 594 9.14 -20.70 -8.04
C TRP A 594 8.12 -20.19 -7.02
N ALA A 595 8.08 -18.89 -6.77
CA ALA A 595 7.14 -18.26 -5.86
C ALA A 595 5.70 -18.39 -6.38
N ILE A 596 5.45 -18.19 -7.67
CA ILE A 596 4.14 -18.43 -8.28
C ILE A 596 3.76 -19.91 -8.21
N GLU A 597 4.70 -20.83 -8.41
CA GLU A 597 4.44 -22.25 -8.21
C GLU A 597 3.99 -22.54 -6.76
N TYR A 598 4.66 -21.99 -5.75
CA TYR A 598 4.25 -22.12 -4.36
C TYR A 598 2.84 -21.57 -4.11
N GLY A 599 2.46 -20.44 -4.70
CA GLY A 599 1.14 -19.82 -4.47
C GLY A 599 0.00 -20.46 -5.27
N TYR A 600 0.29 -21.07 -6.41
CA TYR A 600 -0.76 -21.43 -7.38
C TYR A 600 -0.72 -22.89 -7.85
N ARG A 601 0.32 -23.69 -7.57
CA ARG A 601 0.26 -25.13 -7.86
C ARG A 601 -0.93 -25.76 -7.12
N ALA A 602 -1.75 -26.50 -7.86
CA ALA A 602 -2.90 -27.22 -7.32
C ALA A 602 -2.45 -28.57 -6.73
N PHE A 603 -2.97 -28.90 -5.56
CA PHE A 603 -2.76 -30.18 -4.88
C PHE A 603 -4.10 -30.76 -4.44
N ALA A 604 -4.17 -32.09 -4.28
CA ALA A 604 -5.25 -32.67 -3.49
C ALA A 604 -5.09 -32.23 -2.02
N PRO A 605 -6.19 -31.99 -1.27
CA PRO A 605 -6.10 -31.47 0.10
C PRO A 605 -5.21 -32.29 1.04
N ALA A 606 -5.16 -33.62 0.85
CA ALA A 606 -4.31 -34.51 1.64
C ALA A 606 -2.80 -34.34 1.36
N ASP A 607 -2.45 -33.92 0.14
CA ASP A 607 -1.06 -33.84 -0.33
C ASP A 607 -0.48 -32.42 -0.24
N GLU A 608 -1.33 -31.39 -0.11
CA GLU A 608 -0.92 -29.98 -0.20
C GLU A 608 0.18 -29.63 0.79
N LYS A 609 0.07 -30.05 2.06
CA LYS A 609 1.09 -29.76 3.07
C LYS A 609 2.47 -30.31 2.68
N ALA A 610 2.51 -31.56 2.21
CA ALA A 610 3.76 -32.20 1.80
C ALA A 610 4.30 -31.60 0.50
N GLY A 611 3.42 -31.30 -0.47
CA GLY A 611 3.76 -30.68 -1.74
C GLY A 611 4.34 -29.27 -1.58
N LEU A 612 3.72 -28.44 -0.75
CA LEU A 612 4.22 -27.09 -0.45
C LEU A 612 5.55 -27.14 0.30
N ALA A 613 5.71 -28.04 1.26
CA ALA A 613 6.98 -28.23 1.96
C ALA A 613 8.10 -28.65 0.99
N ALA A 614 7.81 -29.53 0.02
CA ALA A 614 8.77 -29.94 -1.00
C ALA A 614 9.13 -28.80 -1.97
N ILE A 615 8.15 -28.00 -2.40
CA ILE A 615 8.37 -26.80 -3.21
C ILE A 615 9.31 -25.85 -2.46
N ALA A 616 8.99 -25.53 -1.20
CA ALA A 616 9.73 -24.58 -0.38
C ALA A 616 11.15 -25.07 -0.05
N ALA A 617 11.35 -26.37 0.18
CA ALA A 617 12.66 -26.95 0.46
C ALA A 617 13.67 -26.85 -0.70
N ARG A 618 13.24 -26.51 -1.91
CA ARG A 618 14.18 -26.28 -3.04
C ARG A 618 15.13 -25.11 -2.78
N SER A 619 14.72 -24.08 -2.04
CA SER A 619 15.58 -22.94 -1.73
C SER A 619 16.77 -23.29 -0.82
N GLU A 620 16.73 -24.42 -0.12
CA GLU A 620 17.84 -24.90 0.71
C GLU A 620 19.08 -25.30 -0.10
N ARG A 621 18.93 -25.54 -1.41
CA ARG A 621 19.99 -26.06 -2.28
C ARG A 621 20.21 -25.26 -3.55
N ASP A 622 19.23 -24.45 -3.95
CA ASP A 622 19.28 -23.66 -5.17
C ASP A 622 19.53 -22.18 -4.84
N PRO A 623 20.73 -21.63 -5.14
CA PRO A 623 21.06 -20.24 -4.87
C PRO A 623 20.22 -19.25 -5.70
N ALA A 624 19.52 -19.71 -6.75
CA ALA A 624 18.60 -18.86 -7.51
C ALA A 624 17.27 -18.62 -6.78
N LEU A 625 17.01 -19.36 -5.70
CA LEU A 625 15.75 -19.33 -4.95
C LEU A 625 15.88 -18.68 -3.56
N VAL A 626 17.00 -18.00 -3.31
CA VAL A 626 17.24 -17.28 -2.04
C VAL A 626 16.24 -16.15 -1.84
N TYR A 627 15.93 -15.86 -0.57
CA TYR A 627 14.93 -14.88 -0.20
C TYR A 627 15.43 -13.94 0.91
N GLY A 628 15.20 -12.64 0.75
CA GLY A 628 15.40 -11.61 1.76
C GLY A 628 14.25 -10.61 1.78
N THR A 629 13.67 -10.36 2.95
CA THR A 629 12.47 -9.53 3.13
C THR A 629 12.79 -8.05 3.26
N ASP A 630 11.76 -7.21 3.24
CA ASP A 630 11.83 -5.79 3.64
C ASP A 630 12.47 -5.60 5.02
N GLU A 631 12.04 -6.40 5.99
CA GLU A 631 12.55 -6.30 7.36
C GLU A 631 14.03 -6.71 7.46
N ASP A 632 14.51 -7.59 6.58
CA ASP A 632 15.90 -8.03 6.61
C ASP A 632 16.87 -6.94 6.13
N THR A 633 16.39 -5.96 5.34
CA THR A 633 17.22 -4.85 4.83
C THR A 633 17.78 -3.94 5.94
N VAL A 634 17.14 -3.92 7.13
CA VAL A 634 17.59 -3.11 8.27
C VAL A 634 18.46 -3.88 9.26
N ILE A 635 18.53 -5.21 9.13
CA ILE A 635 19.30 -6.09 10.04
C ILE A 635 20.80 -6.05 9.71
N GLY A 636 21.16 -5.65 8.48
CA GLY A 636 22.55 -5.52 8.03
C GLY A 636 23.14 -6.83 7.49
N ASP A 637 22.34 -7.65 6.79
CA ASP A 637 22.89 -8.76 5.99
C ASP A 637 23.58 -8.20 4.75
N PRO A 638 24.89 -8.47 4.54
CA PRO A 638 25.61 -7.95 3.39
C PRO A 638 25.09 -8.39 2.02
N LEU A 639 24.28 -9.45 1.95
CA LEU A 639 23.67 -9.97 0.72
C LEU A 639 22.20 -9.56 0.55
N ILE A 640 21.63 -8.79 1.48
CA ILE A 640 20.25 -8.32 1.41
C ILE A 640 20.28 -6.80 1.30
N ASN A 641 20.32 -6.30 0.07
CA ASN A 641 20.43 -4.87 -0.17
C ASN A 641 19.44 -4.42 -1.24
N ARG A 642 19.15 -3.12 -1.21
CA ARG A 642 18.45 -2.44 -2.31
C ARG A 642 19.50 -1.90 -3.28
N PHE A 643 19.20 -1.95 -4.58
CA PHE A 643 20.05 -1.39 -5.64
C PHE A 643 21.45 -1.98 -5.73
N ASP A 644 21.59 -3.26 -5.38
CA ASP A 644 22.79 -4.04 -5.69
C ASP A 644 22.57 -4.96 -6.89
N LEU A 645 23.67 -5.48 -7.40
CA LEU A 645 23.69 -6.60 -8.34
C LEU A 645 24.84 -7.51 -7.99
N THR A 646 24.69 -8.79 -8.33
CA THR A 646 25.69 -9.87 -8.20
C THR A 646 25.86 -10.46 -6.81
N ASN A 647 26.51 -11.62 -6.78
CA ASN A 647 26.98 -12.32 -5.60
C ASN A 647 28.21 -11.68 -4.91
N ASP A 648 28.71 -10.54 -5.41
CA ASP A 648 29.79 -9.77 -4.80
C ASP A 648 29.40 -8.28 -4.66
N PRO A 649 28.61 -7.94 -3.62
CA PRO A 649 28.19 -6.56 -3.36
C PRO A 649 29.35 -5.58 -3.20
N LEU A 650 30.52 -6.01 -2.73
CA LEU A 650 31.71 -5.16 -2.59
C LEU A 650 32.33 -4.81 -3.95
N ALA A 651 32.45 -5.80 -4.84
CA ALA A 651 32.90 -5.57 -6.20
C ALA A 651 31.88 -4.69 -6.96
N TYR A 652 30.59 -4.95 -6.78
CA TYR A 652 29.54 -4.11 -7.35
C TYR A 652 29.63 -2.66 -6.87
N ALA A 653 29.74 -2.43 -5.55
CA ALA A 653 29.91 -1.10 -4.97
C ALA A 653 31.12 -0.37 -5.59
N ARG A 654 32.28 -1.05 -5.71
CA ARG A 654 33.47 -0.46 -6.34
C ARG A 654 33.20 -0.01 -7.77
N ARG A 655 32.48 -0.81 -8.56
CA ARG A 655 32.09 -0.46 -9.94
C ARG A 655 31.19 0.76 -9.99
N GLN A 656 30.21 0.85 -9.09
CA GLN A 656 29.32 2.01 -9.01
C GLN A 656 30.08 3.31 -8.69
N LEU A 657 31.09 3.23 -7.81
CA LEU A 657 31.98 4.37 -7.53
C LEU A 657 32.80 4.80 -8.75
N GLU A 658 33.26 3.84 -9.56
CA GLU A 658 33.98 4.11 -10.80
C GLU A 658 33.08 4.78 -11.85
N LEU A 659 31.88 4.24 -12.07
CA LEU A 659 30.88 4.83 -12.97
C LEU A 659 30.47 6.24 -12.52
N GLY A 660 30.30 6.46 -11.20
CA GLY A 660 29.99 7.78 -10.64
C GLY A 660 31.08 8.82 -10.92
N ARG A 661 32.35 8.43 -10.79
CA ARG A 661 33.49 9.30 -11.16
C ARG A 661 33.53 9.57 -12.65
N GLU A 662 33.28 8.57 -13.48
CA GLU A 662 33.24 8.74 -14.93
C GLU A 662 32.16 9.73 -15.35
N LEU A 663 30.95 9.63 -14.79
CA LEU A 663 29.88 10.58 -15.06
C LEU A 663 30.33 12.01 -14.74
N TRP A 664 31.00 12.24 -13.61
CA TRP A 664 31.53 13.57 -13.27
C TRP A 664 32.60 14.04 -14.24
N THR A 665 33.54 13.19 -14.63
CA THR A 665 34.58 13.55 -15.60
C THR A 665 33.98 13.93 -16.95
N LEU A 666 33.03 13.14 -17.47
CA LEU A 666 32.34 13.44 -18.72
C LEU A 666 31.49 14.70 -18.62
N THR A 667 30.83 14.89 -17.47
CA THR A 667 30.05 16.09 -17.19
C THR A 667 30.94 17.33 -17.18
N GLN A 668 32.10 17.32 -16.53
CA GLN A 668 33.03 18.46 -16.52
C GLN A 668 33.55 18.82 -17.91
N ALA A 669 33.70 17.84 -18.80
CA ALA A 669 34.14 18.03 -20.17
C ALA A 669 32.99 18.39 -21.13
N ARG A 670 31.73 18.34 -20.69
CA ARG A 670 30.56 18.67 -21.51
C ARG A 670 30.57 20.16 -21.85
N GLU A 671 30.33 20.48 -23.11
CA GLU A 671 29.97 21.82 -23.56
C GLU A 671 28.45 21.99 -23.51
N LEU A 672 27.96 23.08 -22.93
CA LEU A 672 26.53 23.37 -22.92
C LEU A 672 26.07 23.92 -24.27
N PRO A 673 24.96 23.40 -24.83
CA PRO A 673 24.23 24.08 -25.88
C PRO A 673 23.79 25.49 -25.46
N ALA A 674 23.64 26.40 -26.43
CA ALA A 674 23.29 27.80 -26.18
C ALA A 674 21.90 28.00 -25.55
N ASP A 675 21.02 27.01 -25.69
CA ASP A 675 19.66 26.95 -25.19
C ASP A 675 19.50 26.08 -23.92
N ASP A 676 20.60 25.55 -23.38
CA ASP A 676 20.64 24.74 -22.15
C ASP A 676 21.13 25.57 -20.96
N ASP A 677 20.94 25.08 -19.73
CA ASP A 677 21.35 25.78 -18.51
C ASP A 677 22.18 24.90 -17.55
N LEU A 678 22.64 25.47 -16.43
CA LEU A 678 23.51 24.78 -15.48
C LEU A 678 22.84 23.63 -14.69
N THR A 679 21.53 23.43 -14.86
CA THR A 679 20.74 22.39 -14.21
C THR A 679 21.30 21.01 -14.53
N VAL A 680 21.73 20.76 -15.77
CA VAL A 680 22.31 19.46 -16.14
C VAL A 680 23.60 19.12 -15.38
N TYR A 681 24.45 20.12 -15.11
CA TYR A 681 25.64 19.92 -14.27
C TYR A 681 25.27 19.61 -12.83
N ARG A 682 24.27 20.31 -12.28
CA ARG A 682 23.80 20.08 -10.90
C ARG A 682 23.23 18.66 -10.77
N ARG A 683 22.37 18.25 -11.71
CA ARG A 683 21.79 16.91 -11.80
C ARG A 683 22.87 15.84 -11.86
N ASN A 684 23.82 15.97 -12.77
CA ASN A 684 24.88 14.96 -12.92
C ASN A 684 25.83 14.92 -11.73
N LEU A 685 26.09 16.07 -11.08
CA LEU A 685 26.79 16.13 -9.81
C LEU A 685 26.03 15.33 -8.74
N GLN A 686 24.74 15.58 -8.57
CA GLN A 686 23.88 14.91 -7.60
C GLN A 686 23.79 13.40 -7.86
N ARG A 687 23.54 12.98 -9.10
CA ARG A 687 23.53 11.58 -9.53
C ARG A 687 24.84 10.87 -9.19
N GLY A 688 25.96 11.51 -9.46
CA GLY A 688 27.26 10.97 -9.07
C GLY A 688 27.40 10.87 -7.55
N LEU A 689 27.01 11.88 -6.78
CA LEU A 689 27.06 11.85 -5.31
C LEU A 689 26.17 10.73 -4.74
N ASN A 690 24.98 10.55 -5.33
CA ASN A 690 24.04 9.49 -4.96
C ASN A 690 24.66 8.09 -5.14
N ARG A 691 25.51 7.87 -6.15
CA ARG A 691 26.26 6.60 -6.31
C ARG A 691 27.16 6.31 -5.12
N PHE A 692 27.86 7.32 -4.60
CA PHE A 692 28.68 7.18 -3.39
C PHE A 692 27.81 6.93 -2.17
N ALA A 693 26.74 7.72 -2.00
CA ALA A 693 25.84 7.62 -0.86
C ALA A 693 25.13 6.25 -0.77
N GLN A 694 24.84 5.60 -1.89
CA GLN A 694 24.24 4.27 -1.94
C GLN A 694 25.27 3.14 -1.81
N SER A 695 26.48 3.31 -2.36
CA SER A 695 27.48 2.24 -2.39
C SER A 695 28.29 2.11 -1.11
N VAL A 696 28.54 3.22 -0.40
CA VAL A 696 29.36 3.21 0.84
C VAL A 696 28.67 2.48 2.01
N PRO A 697 27.35 2.64 2.26
CA PRO A 697 26.67 1.91 3.34
C PRO A 697 26.75 0.38 3.21
N LEU A 698 26.86 -0.15 1.98
CA LEU A 698 27.07 -1.60 1.77
C LEU A 698 28.34 -2.11 2.49
N LEU A 699 29.39 -1.28 2.58
CA LEU A 699 30.61 -1.62 3.31
C LEU A 699 30.35 -1.80 4.82
N ALA A 700 29.41 -1.05 5.39
CA ALA A 700 29.07 -1.13 6.80
C ALA A 700 28.43 -2.46 7.16
N HIS A 701 27.67 -3.08 6.24
CA HIS A 701 27.09 -4.41 6.47
C HIS A 701 28.18 -5.49 6.63
N TYR A 702 29.33 -5.33 5.98
CA TYR A 702 30.46 -6.27 6.16
C TYR A 702 31.25 -6.05 7.46
N VAL A 703 31.02 -4.94 8.17
CA VAL A 703 31.67 -4.63 9.45
C VAL A 703 30.66 -4.82 10.58
N GLY A 704 30.59 -6.04 11.11
CA GLY A 704 29.69 -6.38 12.22
C GLY A 704 28.25 -6.73 11.82
N GLY A 705 27.96 -6.88 10.52
CA GLY A 705 26.69 -7.43 10.05
C GLY A 705 26.55 -8.93 10.29
N VAL A 706 25.36 -9.44 9.98
CA VAL A 706 24.95 -10.83 10.25
C VAL A 706 24.46 -11.50 8.97
N ASN A 707 24.65 -12.80 8.82
CA ASN A 707 24.03 -13.54 7.72
C ASN A 707 22.67 -14.07 8.19
N THR A 708 21.60 -13.73 7.48
CA THR A 708 20.26 -14.26 7.76
C THR A 708 19.95 -15.45 6.85
N SER A 709 19.44 -16.51 7.47
CA SER A 709 18.96 -17.73 6.79
C SER A 709 17.50 -17.97 7.17
N ARG A 710 16.73 -18.55 6.25
CA ARG A 710 15.28 -18.81 6.38
C ARG A 710 14.94 -20.23 5.96
#